data_AF-M0DBT2-F1
#
_entry.id   AF-M0DBT2-F1
#
_cell.length_a   1.000
_cell.length_b   1.000
_cell.length_c   1.000
_cell.angle_alpha   90.00
_cell.angle_beta   90.00
_cell.angle_gamma   90.00
#
_symmetry.space_group_name_H-M   'P 1'
#
loop_
_entity.id
_entity.type
_entity.pdbx_description
1 polymer ?
#
loop_
_entity_poly.entity_id
_entity_poly.type
_entity_poly.pdbx_seq_one_letter_code
_entity_poly.pdbx_strand_id
1 'polypeptide(L)'
;MAENPIKPSTESPTEPTNAHTGPKLIDRRNVLRLGAATAAVAATGVGSAAAAGGYTYEGISFDRKVNAVDDLGLDPNGGALVDDALGAVPSGTLVEFPTGRYLVDSCWVRSSNVGLVAADGADPVFVPAKPQSESESWTILMKTGGDHVFAGFEFDYTREGYGGTLIVIAERGDYYIGDVHVKGVVGHSCEGLSTAVEDPNGTGVIERFYARDGSTYDSASHGLFVGLKHAGTLYIRDCEVWNWTDNGVYASSPGYIGSYRGTTDSDRGDGEVHIEGGVFKNNNISNVRIGSTNSSVRGAVIHNEKNISADTWDSRNYDIMPRSGTEPEPVVNSRGIWLANRTNLLVEDCDIRMDTGVSSGAIVAKGATGNCTIRNTRIQVNTTDVLNPIVVAGPSIDWPDTAYTFENVSVTGVGGGRKIAVAVTDRPGTSFRNCCISLDGADQNGIKFIDTSSGVVADTNIGVDGRSTLFQNSTISTSNVSTADACPVPSLSGSGANYGGSKELPYTLTVRGTGAPLDYRIVTTDGINQGSHLVDEDVPTVVEGSLDENDQEDWFWFSGEVTEVSLSDEATLFIEGEPVDPADYAPEGDDSVSDGDTVDNSDGSVSDGDTVDGSEIIRFDGTRKLTHTTTVRSTGAPLDYRVVTTQGINQGSHIVENEVSTSVEGSLAAGDEDWFWFAGEIVSVELSDDAAFFVNGEKLDPADYAPEGDAGDGSVGDDSNDGGADDGSTLEHVLYVDGSASRNTSHYSFTVTGDIERSEELSTVPTDAPAADLKADEVLDGRVEGTVAEGVDAYRFSGSITQFDITGFAIVDFEN
;
A
#
# COMPACT_ATOMS: atom_id res chain seq x y z
N MET A 1 -46.05 13.96 9.86
CA MET A 1 -47.09 13.75 8.82
C MET A 1 -46.52 12.76 7.84
N ALA A 2 -47.24 11.67 7.63
CA ALA A 2 -46.84 10.53 6.82
C ALA A 2 -47.12 10.79 5.34
N GLU A 3 -46.36 10.15 4.45
CA GLU A 3 -46.93 9.49 3.28
C GLU A 3 -45.98 8.38 2.78
N ASN A 4 -46.60 7.25 2.47
CA ASN A 4 -46.06 5.95 2.05
C ASN A 4 -46.15 5.87 0.51
N PRO A 5 -45.31 5.10 -0.20
CA PRO A 5 -45.84 3.89 -0.86
C PRO A 5 -44.76 2.78 -1.03
N ILE A 6 -44.96 1.51 -1.39
CA ILE A 6 -46.05 0.55 -1.64
C ILE A 6 -45.33 -0.83 -1.69
N LYS A 7 -45.90 -1.87 -1.07
CA LYS A 7 -45.46 -3.28 -1.21
C LYS A 7 -45.79 -3.84 -2.59
N PRO A 8 -45.08 -4.88 -3.08
CA PRO A 8 -45.68 -5.87 -3.96
C PRO A 8 -46.01 -7.18 -3.24
N SER A 9 -47.03 -7.80 -3.80
CA SER A 9 -47.85 -8.92 -3.35
C SER A 9 -47.32 -10.28 -3.78
N THR A 10 -47.71 -11.28 -2.99
CA THR A 10 -47.82 -12.70 -3.35
C THR A 10 -48.72 -12.92 -4.57
N GLU A 11 -48.27 -13.71 -5.55
CA GLU A 11 -49.10 -14.65 -6.31
C GLU A 11 -48.25 -15.59 -7.18
N SER A 12 -48.52 -16.89 -7.05
CA SER A 12 -48.04 -17.96 -7.94
C SER A 12 -48.83 -17.99 -9.24
N PRO A 13 -48.26 -18.54 -10.34
CA PRO A 13 -49.08 -19.30 -11.28
C PRO A 13 -48.45 -20.64 -11.72
N THR A 14 -49.21 -21.70 -11.46
CA THR A 14 -49.59 -22.85 -12.32
C THR A 14 -48.68 -23.35 -13.46
N GLU A 15 -48.41 -24.66 -13.40
CA GLU A 15 -47.95 -25.57 -14.47
C GLU A 15 -48.76 -25.51 -15.78
N PRO A 16 -48.15 -26.01 -16.88
CA PRO A 16 -48.84 -26.90 -17.80
C PRO A 16 -48.14 -28.27 -17.96
N THR A 17 -48.97 -29.30 -18.07
CA THR A 17 -48.67 -30.73 -18.04
C THR A 17 -48.17 -31.34 -19.37
N ASN A 18 -47.18 -32.24 -19.22
CA ASN A 18 -46.97 -33.55 -19.88
C ASN A 18 -46.85 -33.70 -21.42
N ALA A 19 -45.70 -34.23 -21.83
CA ALA A 19 -45.64 -35.41 -22.70
C ALA A 19 -44.39 -36.29 -22.41
N HIS A 20 -44.65 -37.56 -22.12
CA HIS A 20 -43.71 -38.62 -21.78
C HIS A 20 -42.70 -38.98 -22.88
N THR A 21 -41.44 -39.20 -22.52
CA THR A 21 -40.62 -40.33 -22.99
C THR A 21 -39.74 -40.85 -21.86
N GLY A 22 -39.71 -42.17 -21.67
CA GLY A 22 -39.09 -42.86 -20.53
C GLY A 22 -37.55 -42.94 -20.54
N PRO A 23 -36.96 -43.56 -19.50
CA PRO A 23 -35.57 -43.37 -19.12
C PRO A 23 -34.61 -44.22 -19.97
N LYS A 24 -33.49 -43.61 -20.40
CA LYS A 24 -32.33 -44.37 -20.88
C LYS A 24 -31.28 -44.46 -19.78
N LEU A 25 -31.02 -45.72 -19.45
CA LEU A 25 -30.06 -46.29 -18.52
C LEU A 25 -28.68 -45.63 -18.59
N ILE A 26 -28.19 -45.16 -17.45
CA ILE A 26 -26.77 -44.86 -17.21
C ILE A 26 -26.02 -46.17 -16.97
N ASP A 27 -24.88 -46.30 -17.63
CA ASP A 27 -23.98 -47.43 -17.63
C ASP A 27 -23.37 -47.70 -16.24
N ARG A 28 -23.36 -48.96 -15.82
CA ARG A 28 -22.99 -49.43 -14.48
C ARG A 28 -21.50 -49.74 -14.35
N ARG A 29 -20.63 -48.83 -14.78
CA ARG A 29 -19.18 -48.91 -14.57
C ARG A 29 -18.62 -47.51 -14.33
N ASN A 30 -18.55 -47.12 -13.04
CA ASN A 30 -17.49 -46.27 -12.43
C ASN A 30 -17.84 -45.75 -11.03
N VAL A 31 -19.01 -46.08 -10.46
CA VAL A 31 -19.31 -45.81 -9.03
C VAL A 31 -18.93 -47.03 -8.19
N LEU A 32 -17.64 -47.17 -7.85
CA LEU A 32 -17.09 -48.02 -6.76
C LEU A 32 -15.55 -47.99 -6.78
N ARG A 33 -14.96 -46.93 -6.24
CA ARG A 33 -13.59 -46.92 -5.68
C ARG A 33 -13.55 -46.01 -4.46
N LEU A 34 -14.29 -46.39 -3.42
CA LEU A 34 -14.03 -45.97 -2.05
C LEU A 34 -14.20 -47.21 -1.18
N GLY A 35 -13.09 -47.74 -0.66
CA GLY A 35 -13.06 -48.89 0.24
C GLY A 35 -12.21 -50.06 -0.25
N ALA A 36 -10.94 -50.07 0.13
CA ALA A 36 -10.20 -51.27 0.57
C ALA A 36 -8.72 -50.95 0.83
N ALA A 37 -8.36 -50.73 2.09
CA ALA A 37 -7.04 -51.07 2.60
C ALA A 37 -7.14 -51.40 4.10
N THR A 38 -7.88 -52.46 4.42
CA THR A 38 -7.79 -53.13 5.73
C THR A 38 -6.88 -54.34 5.56
N ALA A 39 -5.60 -54.22 5.94
CA ALA A 39 -4.75 -55.38 6.19
C ALA A 39 -4.93 -55.79 7.65
N ALA A 40 -5.53 -56.96 7.87
CA ALA A 40 -5.71 -57.53 9.19
C ALA A 40 -4.39 -58.08 9.75
N VAL A 41 -3.94 -57.54 10.87
CA VAL A 41 -3.11 -58.27 11.84
C VAL A 41 -3.85 -58.26 13.17
N ALA A 42 -4.47 -59.38 13.51
CA ALA A 42 -4.98 -59.62 14.85
C ALA A 42 -3.82 -60.09 15.75
N ALA A 43 -3.30 -59.19 16.58
CA ALA A 43 -2.56 -59.54 17.78
C ALA A 43 -3.34 -58.99 18.98
N THR A 44 -3.88 -59.91 19.78
CA THR A 44 -4.47 -59.61 21.09
C THR A 44 -3.34 -59.31 22.06
N GLY A 45 -3.31 -58.10 22.63
CA GLY A 45 -2.32 -57.74 23.62
C GLY A 45 -2.55 -56.35 24.20
N VAL A 46 -3.10 -56.33 25.42
CA VAL A 46 -2.88 -55.37 26.52
C VAL A 46 -2.94 -53.88 26.15
N GLY A 47 -3.93 -53.20 26.74
CA GLY A 47 -4.10 -51.75 26.66
C GLY A 47 -2.78 -51.00 26.80
N SER A 48 -2.38 -50.39 25.70
CA SER A 48 -1.60 -49.17 25.71
C SER A 48 -2.62 -48.09 25.43
N ALA A 49 -2.96 -47.29 26.43
CA ALA A 49 -3.54 -45.98 26.15
C ALA A 49 -2.56 -45.31 25.19
N ALA A 50 -2.92 -45.22 23.91
CA ALA A 50 -2.22 -44.34 23.00
C ALA A 50 -2.31 -42.96 23.65
N ALA A 51 -1.15 -42.37 23.94
CA ALA A 51 -1.10 -41.03 24.48
C ALA A 51 -1.89 -40.12 23.51
N ALA A 52 -2.88 -39.42 24.05
CA ALA A 52 -3.60 -38.36 23.36
C ALA A 52 -2.64 -37.19 23.17
N GLY A 53 -1.70 -37.30 22.23
CA GLY A 53 -0.93 -36.18 21.72
C GLY A 53 -1.70 -35.59 20.57
N GLY A 54 -2.61 -34.65 20.85
CA GLY A 54 -3.25 -33.85 19.80
C GLY A 54 -2.20 -33.06 19.03
N TYR A 55 -2.49 -32.73 17.78
CA TYR A 55 -1.64 -31.81 17.02
C TYR A 55 -1.90 -30.41 17.55
N THR A 56 -0.86 -29.64 17.85
CA THR A 56 -1.01 -28.30 18.40
C THR A 56 -0.35 -27.27 17.51
N TYR A 57 -0.99 -26.11 17.36
CA TYR A 57 -0.42 -24.93 16.71
C TYR A 57 -0.75 -23.71 17.58
N GLU A 58 0.28 -23.00 18.04
CA GLU A 58 0.12 -21.82 18.92
C GLU A 58 -0.87 -22.02 20.09
N GLY A 59 -0.79 -23.19 20.73
CA GLY A 59 -1.63 -23.56 21.88
C GLY A 59 -3.02 -24.11 21.53
N ILE A 60 -3.46 -24.02 20.27
CA ILE A 60 -4.73 -24.59 19.80
C ILE A 60 -4.54 -26.07 19.42
N SER A 61 -5.47 -26.94 19.83
CA SER A 61 -5.35 -28.40 19.68
C SER A 61 -6.32 -28.99 18.65
N PHE A 62 -5.81 -29.92 17.85
CA PHE A 62 -6.53 -30.64 16.79
C PHE A 62 -6.47 -32.15 17.00
N ASP A 63 -7.54 -32.85 16.58
CA ASP A 63 -7.65 -34.30 16.65
C ASP A 63 -6.78 -35.00 15.60
N ARG A 64 -6.59 -34.35 14.46
CA ARG A 64 -5.86 -34.90 13.31
C ARG A 64 -5.13 -33.82 12.52
N LYS A 65 -4.11 -34.27 11.79
CA LYS A 65 -3.35 -33.49 10.82
C LYS A 65 -3.41 -34.18 9.47
N VAL A 66 -3.61 -33.42 8.40
CA VAL A 66 -3.70 -33.91 7.03
C VAL A 66 -2.87 -33.02 6.10
N ASN A 67 -2.29 -33.61 5.06
CA ASN A 67 -1.61 -32.86 4.00
C ASN A 67 -2.63 -32.41 2.93
N ALA A 68 -2.58 -31.14 2.56
CA ALA A 68 -3.49 -30.53 1.60
C ALA A 68 -3.49 -31.25 0.24
N VAL A 69 -2.33 -31.67 -0.26
CA VAL A 69 -2.22 -32.32 -1.57
C VAL A 69 -2.43 -33.83 -1.45
N ASP A 70 -1.67 -34.50 -0.59
CA ASP A 70 -1.66 -35.96 -0.54
C ASP A 70 -2.95 -36.55 0.05
N ASP A 71 -3.53 -35.91 1.07
CA ASP A 71 -4.71 -36.43 1.77
C ASP A 71 -6.02 -35.82 1.26
N LEU A 72 -6.03 -34.53 0.88
CA LEU A 72 -7.24 -33.84 0.40
C LEU A 72 -7.31 -33.76 -1.13
N GLY A 73 -6.22 -34.00 -1.85
CA GLY A 73 -6.18 -33.94 -3.30
C GLY A 73 -6.24 -32.52 -3.86
N LEU A 74 -5.84 -31.50 -3.09
CA LEU A 74 -5.75 -30.13 -3.61
C LEU A 74 -4.67 -30.04 -4.70
N ASP A 75 -4.91 -29.20 -5.70
CA ASP A 75 -3.96 -28.96 -6.78
C ASP A 75 -3.05 -27.77 -6.44
N PRO A 76 -1.74 -27.99 -6.22
CA PRO A 76 -0.79 -26.92 -5.91
C PRO A 76 -0.34 -26.14 -7.16
N ASN A 77 -0.85 -26.44 -8.36
CA ASN A 77 -0.49 -25.76 -9.61
C ASN A 77 -1.60 -24.87 -10.16
N GLY A 78 -2.66 -24.63 -9.39
CA GLY A 78 -3.74 -23.71 -9.74
C GLY A 78 -4.71 -24.23 -10.81
N GLY A 79 -4.71 -25.52 -11.15
CA GLY A 79 -5.60 -26.10 -12.15
C GLY A 79 -7.00 -26.46 -11.64
N ALA A 80 -7.20 -26.55 -10.33
CA ALA A 80 -8.49 -26.88 -9.71
C ALA A 80 -8.77 -26.04 -8.45
N LEU A 81 -10.05 -25.73 -8.23
CA LEU A 81 -10.53 -25.01 -7.04
C LEU A 81 -10.34 -25.83 -5.76
N VAL A 82 -9.91 -25.17 -4.69
CA VAL A 82 -9.80 -25.77 -3.35
C VAL A 82 -11.12 -25.80 -2.57
N ASP A 83 -12.11 -25.03 -3.01
CA ASP A 83 -13.31 -24.65 -2.27
C ASP A 83 -14.09 -25.82 -1.66
N ASP A 84 -14.38 -26.84 -2.47
CA ASP A 84 -15.19 -27.99 -2.05
C ASP A 84 -14.43 -28.90 -1.07
N ALA A 85 -13.14 -29.11 -1.30
CA ALA A 85 -12.31 -29.97 -0.47
C ALA A 85 -12.07 -29.34 0.90
N LEU A 86 -11.67 -28.07 0.96
CA LEU A 86 -11.51 -27.32 2.20
C LEU A 86 -12.83 -27.09 2.93
N GLY A 87 -13.91 -26.80 2.18
CA GLY A 87 -15.24 -26.64 2.73
C GLY A 87 -15.85 -27.91 3.34
N ALA A 88 -15.28 -29.07 3.06
CA ALA A 88 -15.69 -30.38 3.58
C ALA A 88 -14.72 -30.98 4.61
N VAL A 89 -13.64 -30.28 4.98
CA VAL A 89 -12.68 -30.74 5.99
C VAL A 89 -13.42 -31.04 7.31
N PRO A 90 -13.24 -32.21 7.95
CA PRO A 90 -13.96 -32.52 9.17
C PRO A 90 -13.46 -31.68 10.36
N SER A 91 -14.33 -31.40 11.34
CA SER A 91 -13.95 -30.70 12.57
C SER A 91 -12.80 -31.33 13.33
N GLY A 92 -11.94 -30.52 13.95
CA GLY A 92 -10.75 -30.97 14.68
C GLY A 92 -9.57 -31.33 13.77
N THR A 93 -9.44 -30.67 12.62
CA THR A 93 -8.40 -30.97 11.62
C THR A 93 -7.46 -29.79 11.42
N LEU A 94 -6.15 -30.06 11.50
CA LEU A 94 -5.09 -29.19 11.01
C LEU A 94 -4.70 -29.62 9.59
N VAL A 95 -4.83 -28.73 8.62
CA VAL A 95 -4.47 -28.96 7.21
C VAL A 95 -3.13 -28.28 6.96
N GLU A 96 -2.11 -29.05 6.60
CA GLU A 96 -0.77 -28.55 6.22
C GLU A 96 -0.66 -28.42 4.70
N PHE A 97 -0.29 -27.23 4.23
CA PHE A 97 -0.13 -26.90 2.81
C PHE A 97 1.36 -26.91 2.43
N PRO A 98 1.79 -27.72 1.46
CA PRO A 98 3.10 -27.53 0.83
C PRO A 98 3.08 -26.29 -0.09
N THR A 99 4.27 -25.82 -0.47
CA THR A 99 4.46 -24.75 -1.46
C THR A 99 3.64 -25.05 -2.72
N GLY A 100 2.93 -24.05 -3.20
CA GLY A 100 2.04 -24.19 -4.35
C GLY A 100 1.12 -22.99 -4.50
N ARG A 101 0.53 -22.87 -5.68
CA ARG A 101 -0.46 -21.85 -6.02
C ARG A 101 -1.83 -22.54 -6.06
N TYR A 102 -2.68 -22.20 -5.12
CA TYR A 102 -3.97 -22.84 -4.89
C TYR A 102 -5.09 -21.92 -5.38
N LEU A 103 -5.83 -22.37 -6.38
CA LEU A 103 -6.91 -21.60 -6.98
C LEU A 103 -8.13 -21.60 -6.05
N VAL A 104 -8.70 -20.43 -5.78
CA VAL A 104 -9.84 -20.24 -4.86
C VAL A 104 -10.86 -19.28 -5.44
N ASP A 105 -12.15 -19.61 -5.35
CA ASP A 105 -13.25 -18.71 -5.76
C ASP A 105 -13.78 -17.94 -4.54
N SER A 106 -14.43 -18.66 -3.63
CA SER A 106 -14.89 -18.16 -2.32
C SER A 106 -15.08 -19.36 -1.39
N CYS A 107 -14.01 -19.76 -0.70
CA CYS A 107 -14.00 -20.99 0.10
C CYS A 107 -14.47 -20.77 1.54
N TRP A 108 -15.68 -21.24 1.85
CA TRP A 108 -16.16 -21.30 3.23
C TRP A 108 -15.77 -22.65 3.85
N VAL A 109 -14.91 -22.61 4.86
CA VAL A 109 -14.60 -23.75 5.74
C VAL A 109 -15.76 -23.94 6.73
N ARG A 110 -16.58 -24.97 6.50
CA ARG A 110 -17.90 -25.14 7.17
C ARG A 110 -17.85 -25.98 8.45
N SER A 111 -16.67 -26.16 9.02
CA SER A 111 -16.42 -27.05 10.16
C SER A 111 -15.78 -26.30 11.32
N SER A 112 -16.11 -26.72 12.54
CA SER A 112 -15.52 -26.18 13.77
C SER A 112 -14.14 -26.74 14.06
N ASN A 113 -13.31 -26.01 14.80
CA ASN A 113 -11.98 -26.46 15.18
C ASN A 113 -11.09 -26.86 13.98
N VAL A 114 -10.84 -25.94 13.05
CA VAL A 114 -10.06 -26.21 11.84
C VAL A 114 -8.89 -25.24 11.75
N GLY A 115 -7.72 -25.77 11.44
CA GLY A 115 -6.51 -25.01 11.15
C GLY A 115 -6.08 -25.19 9.70
N LEU A 116 -5.73 -24.11 9.02
CA LEU A 116 -5.02 -24.12 7.74
C LEU A 116 -3.63 -23.52 7.99
N VAL A 117 -2.56 -24.25 7.69
CA VAL A 117 -1.18 -23.79 7.94
C VAL A 117 -0.26 -24.18 6.79
N ALA A 118 0.75 -23.36 6.49
CA ALA A 118 1.89 -23.81 5.71
C ALA A 118 2.62 -24.96 6.42
N ALA A 119 3.16 -25.88 5.62
CA ALA A 119 4.17 -26.80 6.09
C ALA A 119 5.47 -26.04 6.43
N ASP A 120 6.32 -26.64 7.26
CA ASP A 120 7.61 -26.05 7.65
C ASP A 120 8.47 -25.70 6.41
N GLY A 121 8.86 -24.42 6.29
CA GLY A 121 9.61 -23.88 5.15
C GLY A 121 8.85 -23.79 3.83
N ALA A 122 7.53 -24.00 3.82
CA ALA A 122 6.70 -23.87 2.63
C ALA A 122 6.15 -22.45 2.47
N ASP A 123 5.86 -22.09 1.22
CA ASP A 123 5.26 -20.79 0.84
C ASP A 123 4.02 -21.02 -0.06
N PRO A 124 2.87 -21.39 0.53
CA PRO A 124 1.63 -21.57 -0.21
C PRO A 124 0.93 -20.24 -0.50
N VAL A 125 0.48 -20.10 -1.75
CA VAL A 125 -0.19 -18.89 -2.25
C VAL A 125 -1.63 -19.21 -2.64
N PHE A 126 -2.59 -18.44 -2.13
CA PHE A 126 -3.98 -18.46 -2.61
C PHE A 126 -4.17 -17.47 -3.75
N VAL A 127 -4.71 -17.95 -4.87
CA VAL A 127 -4.92 -17.16 -6.09
C VAL A 127 -6.41 -17.12 -6.42
N PRO A 128 -7.04 -15.93 -6.52
CA PRO A 128 -8.44 -15.82 -6.89
C PRO A 128 -8.71 -16.39 -8.29
N ALA A 129 -9.72 -17.22 -8.41
CA ALA A 129 -10.10 -17.92 -9.64
C ALA A 129 -10.76 -16.99 -10.67
N LYS A 130 -11.37 -15.91 -10.19
CA LYS A 130 -12.23 -14.99 -10.94
C LYS A 130 -12.12 -13.59 -10.38
N PRO A 131 -12.59 -12.56 -11.13
CA PRO A 131 -12.71 -11.21 -10.60
C PRO A 131 -13.63 -11.18 -9.37
N GLN A 132 -13.37 -10.25 -8.46
CA GLN A 132 -14.17 -10.02 -7.26
C GLN A 132 -15.64 -9.70 -7.60
N SER A 133 -15.90 -9.04 -8.73
CA SER A 133 -17.27 -8.73 -9.20
C SER A 133 -18.11 -9.96 -9.55
N GLU A 134 -17.48 -11.13 -9.72
CA GLU A 134 -18.13 -12.40 -10.00
C GLU A 134 -18.08 -13.37 -8.82
N SER A 135 -17.47 -12.96 -7.70
CA SER A 135 -17.21 -13.77 -6.50
C SER A 135 -17.93 -13.19 -5.28
N GLU A 136 -17.91 -13.91 -4.16
CA GLU A 136 -18.28 -13.30 -2.88
C GLU A 136 -17.22 -12.27 -2.47
N SER A 137 -17.53 -11.38 -1.54
CA SER A 137 -16.58 -10.37 -1.05
C SER A 137 -15.44 -10.95 -0.17
N TRP A 138 -15.30 -12.27 -0.12
CA TRP A 138 -14.36 -12.98 0.73
C TRP A 138 -13.74 -14.17 0.00
N THR A 139 -12.43 -14.34 0.19
CA THR A 139 -11.65 -15.42 -0.44
C THR A 139 -11.72 -16.68 0.41
N ILE A 140 -11.49 -16.53 1.73
CA ILE A 140 -11.59 -17.60 2.73
C ILE A 140 -12.50 -17.13 3.86
N LEU A 141 -13.45 -17.98 4.25
CA LEU A 141 -14.32 -17.76 5.41
C LEU A 141 -14.19 -18.91 6.40
N MET A 142 -13.75 -18.61 7.62
CA MET A 142 -13.71 -19.51 8.77
C MET A 142 -14.53 -18.89 9.90
N LYS A 143 -15.76 -19.37 10.08
CA LYS A 143 -16.68 -18.82 11.09
C LYS A 143 -17.34 -19.87 11.98
N THR A 144 -17.24 -21.15 11.62
CA THR A 144 -18.12 -22.20 12.16
C THR A 144 -17.69 -22.71 13.54
N GLY A 145 -17.58 -21.83 14.53
CA GLY A 145 -17.35 -22.14 15.96
C GLY A 145 -16.09 -22.97 16.29
N GLY A 146 -15.74 -23.00 17.57
CA GLY A 146 -14.52 -23.67 18.02
C GLY A 146 -13.25 -22.93 17.60
N ASP A 147 -12.10 -23.55 17.83
CA ASP A 147 -10.82 -22.87 17.70
C ASP A 147 -10.33 -22.82 16.23
N HIS A 148 -9.79 -21.70 15.76
CA HIS A 148 -9.35 -21.59 14.36
C HIS A 148 -7.88 -21.22 14.25
N VAL A 149 -7.19 -21.76 13.24
CA VAL A 149 -5.82 -21.37 12.89
C VAL A 149 -5.76 -21.06 11.39
N PHE A 150 -5.12 -19.95 11.02
CA PHE A 150 -4.79 -19.64 9.63
C PHE A 150 -3.39 -19.03 9.58
N ALA A 151 -2.38 -19.74 9.05
CA ALA A 151 -1.00 -19.24 9.12
C ALA A 151 -0.06 -19.62 7.97
N GLY A 152 0.84 -18.70 7.60
CA GLY A 152 1.90 -18.93 6.62
C GLY A 152 1.42 -18.88 5.17
N PHE A 153 0.58 -17.91 4.80
CA PHE A 153 0.03 -17.84 3.43
C PHE A 153 0.23 -16.47 2.80
N GLU A 154 0.50 -16.46 1.50
CA GLU A 154 0.31 -15.28 0.65
C GLU A 154 -1.04 -15.35 -0.08
N PHE A 155 -1.69 -14.20 -0.23
CA PHE A 155 -2.77 -13.96 -1.16
C PHE A 155 -2.26 -13.13 -2.33
N ASP A 156 -2.35 -13.67 -3.54
CA ASP A 156 -1.93 -12.99 -4.77
C ASP A 156 -3.12 -12.28 -5.42
N TYR A 157 -3.26 -10.99 -5.10
CA TYR A 157 -4.25 -10.05 -5.63
C TYR A 157 -3.60 -9.01 -6.55
N THR A 158 -2.43 -9.32 -7.12
CA THR A 158 -1.69 -8.41 -8.02
C THR A 158 -2.46 -8.11 -9.30
N ARG A 159 -3.36 -9.01 -9.70
CA ARG A 159 -4.24 -8.79 -10.84
C ARG A 159 -5.38 -7.84 -10.47
N GLU A 160 -5.50 -6.73 -11.21
CA GLU A 160 -6.55 -5.73 -10.98
C GLU A 160 -7.96 -6.35 -10.97
N GLY A 161 -8.75 -6.00 -9.95
CA GLY A 161 -10.13 -6.46 -9.79
C GLY A 161 -10.26 -7.90 -9.27
N TYR A 162 -9.15 -8.57 -8.93
CA TYR A 162 -9.13 -9.89 -8.29
C TYR A 162 -8.81 -9.72 -6.81
N GLY A 163 -9.41 -10.58 -5.98
CA GLY A 163 -9.16 -10.60 -4.55
C GLY A 163 -10.43 -10.69 -3.72
N GLY A 164 -10.27 -10.56 -2.42
CA GLY A 164 -11.34 -10.67 -1.46
C GLY A 164 -10.84 -10.63 -0.03
N THR A 165 -11.77 -10.64 0.91
CA THR A 165 -11.48 -10.60 2.35
C THR A 165 -11.09 -11.97 2.90
N LEU A 166 -10.03 -12.04 3.72
CA LEU A 166 -9.88 -13.15 4.67
C LEU A 166 -10.82 -12.92 5.86
N ILE A 167 -11.75 -13.85 6.12
CA ILE A 167 -12.67 -13.76 7.26
C ILE A 167 -12.39 -14.89 8.24
N VAL A 168 -11.99 -14.53 9.47
CA VAL A 168 -11.82 -15.48 10.58
C VAL A 168 -12.58 -14.98 11.80
N ILE A 169 -13.63 -15.71 12.19
CA ILE A 169 -14.50 -15.37 13.31
C ILE A 169 -14.64 -16.59 14.22
N ALA A 170 -14.24 -16.45 15.48
CA ALA A 170 -14.54 -17.44 16.52
C ALA A 170 -15.91 -17.17 17.13
N GLU A 171 -16.95 -17.87 16.67
CA GLU A 171 -18.28 -17.82 17.31
C GLU A 171 -18.27 -18.41 18.73
N ARG A 172 -17.31 -19.31 19.00
CA ARG A 172 -16.98 -19.96 20.28
C ARG A 172 -15.50 -20.31 20.26
N GLY A 173 -14.77 -20.17 21.36
CA GLY A 173 -13.35 -20.52 21.44
C GLY A 173 -12.39 -19.44 20.94
N ASP A 174 -11.19 -19.86 20.57
CA ASP A 174 -10.04 -19.01 20.29
C ASP A 174 -9.70 -18.98 18.79
N TYR A 175 -8.86 -18.04 18.35
CA TYR A 175 -8.20 -18.22 17.05
C TYR A 175 -6.78 -17.67 17.05
N TYR A 176 -5.98 -18.16 16.10
CA TYR A 176 -4.68 -17.62 15.75
C TYR A 176 -4.59 -17.36 14.24
N ILE A 177 -4.09 -16.18 13.87
CA ILE A 177 -3.72 -15.81 12.50
C ILE A 177 -2.27 -15.33 12.54
N GLY A 178 -1.40 -15.92 11.71
CA GLY A 178 0.03 -15.63 11.74
C GLY A 178 0.69 -15.68 10.37
N ASP A 179 1.62 -14.78 10.08
CA ASP A 179 2.45 -14.87 8.86
C ASP A 179 1.59 -14.90 7.59
N VAL A 180 0.75 -13.88 7.41
CA VAL A 180 -0.17 -13.78 6.28
C VAL A 180 0.11 -12.52 5.49
N HIS A 181 0.31 -12.68 4.19
CA HIS A 181 0.65 -11.60 3.27
C HIS A 181 -0.49 -11.40 2.28
N VAL A 182 -0.92 -10.16 2.09
CA VAL A 182 -1.85 -9.75 1.04
C VAL A 182 -1.07 -8.89 0.06
N LYS A 183 -0.83 -9.43 -1.13
CA LYS A 183 -0.06 -8.80 -2.19
C LYS A 183 -0.99 -8.31 -3.29
N GLY A 184 -0.91 -7.03 -3.64
CA GLY A 184 -1.78 -6.37 -4.61
C GLY A 184 -2.97 -5.63 -3.98
N VAL A 185 -3.57 -4.74 -4.77
CA VAL A 185 -4.61 -3.82 -4.34
C VAL A 185 -5.94 -4.56 -4.16
N VAL A 186 -6.51 -4.47 -2.95
CA VAL A 186 -7.81 -5.10 -2.65
C VAL A 186 -8.96 -4.27 -3.26
N GLY A 187 -9.89 -4.94 -3.93
CA GLY A 187 -11.02 -4.28 -4.58
C GLY A 187 -12.08 -3.73 -3.62
N HIS A 188 -13.06 -3.05 -4.21
CA HIS A 188 -14.04 -2.24 -3.48
C HIS A 188 -14.87 -3.06 -2.46
N SER A 189 -15.07 -2.52 -1.26
CA SER A 189 -15.84 -3.16 -0.16
C SER A 189 -15.28 -4.53 0.32
N CYS A 190 -14.00 -4.79 0.10
CA CYS A 190 -13.28 -5.92 0.71
C CYS A 190 -12.25 -5.42 1.72
N GLU A 191 -12.09 -6.15 2.81
CA GLU A 191 -11.08 -5.86 3.83
C GLU A 191 -9.83 -6.70 3.54
N GLY A 192 -8.66 -6.31 4.06
CA GLY A 192 -7.51 -7.23 4.08
C GLY A 192 -7.84 -8.43 4.97
N LEU A 193 -8.30 -8.13 6.18
CA LEU A 193 -8.75 -9.10 7.18
C LEU A 193 -10.01 -8.59 7.89
N SER A 194 -11.02 -9.45 8.00
CA SER A 194 -12.21 -9.20 8.82
C SER A 194 -12.32 -10.26 9.91
N THR A 195 -12.50 -9.82 11.15
CA THR A 195 -12.40 -10.72 12.29
C THR A 195 -13.30 -10.37 13.47
N ALA A 196 -13.63 -11.36 14.28
CA ALA A 196 -14.23 -11.17 15.60
C ALA A 196 -14.05 -12.41 16.48
N VAL A 197 -13.78 -12.18 17.76
CA VAL A 197 -13.97 -13.20 18.81
C VAL A 197 -15.33 -12.96 19.44
N GLU A 198 -16.37 -13.67 19.03
CA GLU A 198 -17.74 -13.50 19.57
C GLU A 198 -17.93 -14.23 20.91
N ASP A 199 -17.03 -15.15 21.27
CA ASP A 199 -16.98 -15.73 22.62
C ASP A 199 -16.43 -14.73 23.64
N PRO A 200 -17.19 -14.34 24.68
CA PRO A 200 -16.69 -13.42 25.70
C PRO A 200 -15.50 -13.95 26.52
N ASN A 201 -15.22 -15.26 26.48
CA ASN A 201 -14.05 -15.84 27.13
C ASN A 201 -12.97 -16.27 26.13
N GLY A 202 -13.21 -16.07 24.83
CA GLY A 202 -12.27 -16.44 23.79
C GLY A 202 -11.17 -15.41 23.63
N THR A 203 -10.05 -15.85 23.08
CA THR A 203 -8.90 -15.03 22.70
C THR A 203 -8.60 -15.20 21.22
N GLY A 204 -8.47 -14.07 20.52
CA GLY A 204 -7.96 -14.00 19.16
C GLY A 204 -6.55 -13.44 19.17
N VAL A 205 -5.65 -14.03 18.40
CA VAL A 205 -4.32 -13.50 18.14
C VAL A 205 -4.14 -13.33 16.63
N ILE A 206 -3.69 -12.15 16.23
CA ILE A 206 -3.26 -11.83 14.88
C ILE A 206 -1.82 -11.34 15.03
N GLU A 207 -0.88 -11.98 14.36
CA GLU A 207 0.51 -11.56 14.35
C GLU A 207 1.13 -11.63 12.97
N ARG A 208 1.99 -10.67 12.62
CA ARG A 208 2.69 -10.67 11.31
C ARG A 208 1.71 -10.79 10.13
N PHE A 209 0.67 -9.97 10.15
CA PHE A 209 -0.24 -9.78 9.02
C PHE A 209 0.22 -8.56 8.21
N TYR A 210 0.49 -8.77 6.92
CA TYR A 210 1.07 -7.77 6.03
C TYR A 210 0.10 -7.46 4.89
N ALA A 211 -0.34 -6.21 4.80
CA ALA A 211 -1.23 -5.72 3.76
C ALA A 211 -0.87 -4.28 3.37
N ARG A 212 0.15 -4.16 2.51
CA ARG A 212 0.87 -2.91 2.22
C ARG A 212 0.35 -2.17 0.98
N ASP A 213 -0.28 -2.88 0.05
CA ASP A 213 -0.74 -2.31 -1.22
C ASP A 213 -2.09 -1.57 -1.12
N GLY A 214 -2.80 -1.71 0.01
CA GLY A 214 -4.03 -0.97 0.27
C GLY A 214 -5.23 -1.46 -0.54
N SER A 215 -6.11 -0.52 -0.90
CA SER A 215 -7.37 -0.80 -1.57
C SER A 215 -7.67 0.17 -2.70
N THR A 216 -8.54 -0.24 -3.62
CA THR A 216 -8.98 0.62 -4.73
C THR A 216 -9.59 1.92 -4.22
N TYR A 217 -9.34 3.04 -4.92
CA TYR A 217 -10.00 4.33 -4.74
C TYR A 217 -11.52 4.20 -4.53
N ASP A 218 -12.11 5.15 -3.80
CA ASP A 218 -13.55 5.19 -3.48
C ASP A 218 -14.04 4.01 -2.62
N SER A 219 -13.14 3.17 -2.09
CA SER A 219 -13.56 2.07 -1.23
C SER A 219 -13.77 2.48 0.23
N ALA A 220 -14.74 1.85 0.89
CA ALA A 220 -14.88 1.86 2.35
C ALA A 220 -14.12 0.69 3.00
N SER A 221 -13.00 0.29 2.38
CA SER A 221 -12.16 -0.85 2.75
C SER A 221 -11.17 -0.50 3.84
N HIS A 222 -10.95 -1.43 4.75
CA HIS A 222 -10.06 -1.38 5.88
C HIS A 222 -9.02 -2.48 5.74
N GLY A 223 -7.79 -2.23 6.21
CA GLY A 223 -6.79 -3.30 6.24
C GLY A 223 -7.16 -4.40 7.22
N LEU A 224 -7.63 -4.01 8.41
CA LEU A 224 -8.15 -4.92 9.43
C LEU A 224 -9.45 -4.37 10.02
N PHE A 225 -10.53 -5.12 9.87
CA PHE A 225 -11.85 -4.80 10.43
C PHE A 225 -12.22 -5.74 11.58
N VAL A 226 -12.55 -5.15 12.75
CA VAL A 226 -13.09 -5.90 13.89
C VAL A 226 -14.62 -5.79 13.92
N GLY A 227 -15.28 -6.93 13.75
CA GLY A 227 -16.73 -7.05 13.68
C GLY A 227 -17.44 -6.65 14.97
N LEU A 228 -18.61 -6.02 14.83
CA LEU A 228 -19.37 -5.43 15.95
C LEU A 228 -19.71 -6.38 17.10
N LYS A 229 -19.77 -7.69 16.85
CA LYS A 229 -20.07 -8.72 17.85
C LYS A 229 -18.87 -9.20 18.65
N HIS A 230 -17.67 -8.70 18.36
CA HIS A 230 -16.49 -9.04 19.13
C HIS A 230 -16.70 -8.73 20.63
N ALA A 231 -16.59 -9.76 21.46
CA ALA A 231 -16.90 -9.76 22.88
C ALA A 231 -15.76 -10.33 23.75
N GLY A 232 -14.88 -11.15 23.16
CA GLY A 232 -13.67 -11.67 23.83
C GLY A 232 -12.51 -10.67 23.83
N THR A 233 -11.29 -11.19 23.90
CA THR A 233 -10.06 -10.40 23.82
C THR A 233 -9.34 -10.65 22.50
N LEU A 234 -8.88 -9.58 21.84
CA LEU A 234 -8.13 -9.65 20.59
C LEU A 234 -6.76 -8.97 20.73
N TYR A 235 -5.70 -9.67 20.36
CA TYR A 235 -4.35 -9.14 20.20
C TYR A 235 -3.99 -9.02 18.72
N ILE A 236 -3.53 -7.84 18.31
CA ILE A 236 -2.99 -7.55 16.97
C ILE A 236 -1.53 -7.15 17.17
N ARG A 237 -0.59 -7.98 16.71
CA ARG A 237 0.84 -7.85 17.02
C ARG A 237 1.68 -7.75 15.76
N ASP A 238 2.63 -6.82 15.74
CA ASP A 238 3.66 -6.74 14.70
C ASP A 238 3.10 -6.88 13.27
N CYS A 239 1.96 -6.23 13.03
CA CYS A 239 1.29 -6.22 11.72
C CYS A 239 1.70 -4.97 10.95
N GLU A 240 1.61 -5.04 9.62
CA GLU A 240 1.86 -3.91 8.73
C GLU A 240 0.68 -3.69 7.80
N VAL A 241 0.07 -2.51 7.89
CA VAL A 241 -1.15 -2.19 7.16
C VAL A 241 -1.05 -0.80 6.57
N TRP A 242 -0.94 -0.70 5.25
CA TRP A 242 -0.64 0.57 4.57
C TRP A 242 -1.64 0.89 3.46
N ASN A 243 -1.79 2.19 3.18
CA ASN A 243 -2.43 2.71 1.96
C ASN A 243 -3.92 2.35 1.78
N TRP A 244 -4.63 2.00 2.86
CA TRP A 244 -6.06 1.70 2.78
C TRP A 244 -6.90 2.97 2.64
N THR A 245 -7.97 2.92 1.84
CA THR A 245 -8.84 4.09 1.63
C THR A 245 -9.77 4.38 2.80
N ASP A 246 -10.01 3.43 3.71
CA ASP A 246 -10.59 3.65 5.05
C ASP A 246 -9.53 3.39 6.15
N ASN A 247 -9.93 3.04 7.37
CA ASN A 247 -9.00 2.82 8.48
C ASN A 247 -8.02 1.67 8.20
N GLY A 248 -6.75 1.82 8.58
CA GLY A 248 -5.80 0.70 8.59
C GLY A 248 -6.30 -0.39 9.53
N VAL A 249 -6.55 -0.03 10.80
CA VAL A 249 -7.27 -0.87 11.77
C VAL A 249 -8.57 -0.21 12.21
N TYR A 250 -9.70 -0.82 11.89
CA TYR A 250 -11.04 -0.47 12.40
C TYR A 250 -11.44 -1.38 13.54
N ALA A 251 -11.07 -1.01 14.76
CA ALA A 251 -11.37 -1.75 16.00
C ALA A 251 -12.34 -1.03 16.94
N SER A 252 -13.10 -0.04 16.45
CA SER A 252 -14.08 0.69 17.27
C SER A 252 -15.52 0.21 17.12
N SER A 253 -15.80 -0.66 16.15
CA SER A 253 -17.16 -1.18 15.90
C SER A 253 -17.77 -1.82 17.15
N PRO A 254 -17.07 -2.70 17.90
CA PRO A 254 -17.66 -3.36 19.05
C PRO A 254 -18.00 -2.42 20.22
N GLY A 255 -17.34 -1.28 20.30
CA GLY A 255 -17.52 -0.33 21.41
C GLY A 255 -18.60 0.73 21.20
N TYR A 256 -19.20 0.87 20.01
CA TYR A 256 -20.20 1.93 19.78
C TYR A 256 -21.33 1.94 20.82
N ILE A 257 -21.75 3.15 21.20
CA ILE A 257 -22.89 3.42 22.08
C ILE A 257 -23.96 4.18 21.28
N GLY A 258 -25.21 3.83 21.49
CA GLY A 258 -26.38 4.36 20.82
C GLY A 258 -26.81 3.53 19.61
N SER A 259 -28.02 3.83 19.13
CA SER A 259 -28.53 3.26 17.90
C SER A 259 -27.84 3.85 16.67
N TYR A 260 -27.26 2.99 15.84
CA TYR A 260 -26.62 3.37 14.58
C TYR A 260 -26.92 2.33 13.49
N ARG A 261 -27.39 2.77 12.32
CA ARG A 261 -27.74 1.90 11.17
C ARG A 261 -28.59 0.66 11.54
N GLY A 262 -29.54 0.82 12.46
CA GLY A 262 -30.42 -0.27 12.90
C GLY A 262 -29.82 -1.25 13.91
N THR A 263 -28.58 -1.03 14.36
CA THR A 263 -27.93 -1.76 15.46
C THR A 263 -28.00 -0.96 16.76
N THR A 264 -28.05 -1.65 17.89
CA THR A 264 -28.14 -1.09 19.25
C THR A 264 -26.99 -1.57 20.12
N ASP A 265 -26.85 -1.01 21.32
CA ASP A 265 -25.82 -1.37 22.29
C ASP A 265 -25.83 -2.87 22.62
N SER A 266 -27.00 -3.50 22.68
CA SER A 266 -27.13 -4.93 22.96
C SER A 266 -26.67 -5.84 21.82
N ASP A 267 -26.50 -5.29 20.61
CA ASP A 267 -25.99 -6.04 19.46
C ASP A 267 -24.46 -6.04 19.42
N ARG A 268 -23.79 -5.31 20.33
CA ARG A 268 -22.36 -5.08 20.31
C ARG A 268 -21.67 -5.73 21.49
N GLY A 269 -20.51 -6.35 21.24
CA GLY A 269 -19.84 -7.18 22.25
C GLY A 269 -18.98 -6.39 23.25
N ASP A 270 -18.49 -5.21 22.88
CA ASP A 270 -17.53 -4.42 23.69
C ASP A 270 -16.27 -5.20 24.12
N GLY A 271 -15.85 -6.18 23.31
CA GLY A 271 -14.64 -6.98 23.55
C GLY A 271 -13.35 -6.17 23.43
N GLU A 272 -12.37 -6.51 24.27
CA GLU A 272 -11.09 -5.79 24.39
C GLU A 272 -10.22 -6.03 23.15
N VAL A 273 -9.66 -4.96 22.60
CA VAL A 273 -8.71 -5.01 21.48
C VAL A 273 -7.39 -4.35 21.86
N HIS A 274 -6.29 -5.09 21.72
CA HIS A 274 -4.94 -4.65 22.03
C HIS A 274 -4.07 -4.72 20.77
N ILE A 275 -3.55 -3.56 20.37
CA ILE A 275 -2.55 -3.45 19.31
C ILE A 275 -1.19 -3.31 19.97
N GLU A 276 -0.24 -4.18 19.60
CA GLU A 276 1.08 -4.29 20.21
C GLU A 276 2.16 -4.32 19.11
N GLY A 277 2.87 -3.21 18.92
CA GLY A 277 3.82 -3.06 17.81
C GLY A 277 3.14 -2.77 16.47
N GLY A 278 3.87 -3.06 15.39
CA GLY A 278 3.41 -2.92 14.00
C GLY A 278 3.56 -1.52 13.39
N VAL A 279 3.40 -1.47 12.05
CA VAL A 279 3.44 -0.26 11.22
C VAL A 279 2.07 0.00 10.61
N PHE A 280 1.56 1.20 10.80
CA PHE A 280 0.32 1.64 10.18
C PHE A 280 0.58 2.95 9.43
N LYS A 281 0.67 2.86 8.10
CA LYS A 281 1.16 3.93 7.24
C LYS A 281 0.12 4.37 6.22
N ASN A 282 -0.01 5.68 6.02
CA ASN A 282 -0.81 6.26 4.93
C ASN A 282 -2.29 5.79 4.82
N ASN A 283 -2.93 5.40 5.94
CA ASN A 283 -4.31 4.89 5.88
C ASN A 283 -5.40 5.97 6.06
N ASN A 284 -6.47 5.77 5.32
CA ASN A 284 -7.66 6.55 4.99
C ASN A 284 -8.94 6.53 5.83
N ILE A 285 -9.04 6.48 7.14
CA ILE A 285 -9.66 7.61 7.90
C ILE A 285 -8.87 7.75 9.21
N SER A 286 -8.11 6.73 9.54
CA SER A 286 -7.02 6.75 10.50
C SER A 286 -6.18 5.50 10.31
N ASN A 287 -4.91 5.59 10.67
CA ASN A 287 -4.05 4.43 10.77
C ASN A 287 -4.59 3.41 11.78
N VAL A 288 -4.91 3.87 12.99
CA VAL A 288 -5.46 3.00 14.03
C VAL A 288 -6.71 3.61 14.67
N ARG A 289 -7.78 2.83 14.78
CA ARG A 289 -9.01 3.24 15.45
C ARG A 289 -9.48 2.20 16.45
N ILE A 290 -9.45 2.52 17.74
CA ILE A 290 -9.96 1.65 18.82
C ILE A 290 -11.16 2.29 19.51
N GLY A 291 -12.00 1.47 20.14
CA GLY A 291 -13.10 2.04 20.91
C GLY A 291 -13.90 1.15 21.83
N SER A 292 -13.50 -0.10 22.06
CA SER A 292 -14.06 -0.93 23.13
C SER A 292 -13.46 -0.56 24.49
N THR A 293 -14.19 -0.85 25.57
CA THR A 293 -13.69 -0.62 26.94
C THR A 293 -12.35 -1.32 27.17
N ASN A 294 -11.39 -0.68 27.86
CA ASN A 294 -10.05 -1.22 28.17
C ASN A 294 -9.11 -1.53 26.99
N SER A 295 -9.48 -1.20 25.75
CA SER A 295 -8.61 -1.37 24.59
C SER A 295 -7.33 -0.53 24.66
N SER A 296 -6.26 -1.02 24.03
CA SER A 296 -4.97 -0.31 24.00
C SER A 296 -4.27 -0.32 22.65
N VAL A 297 -3.47 0.71 22.40
CA VAL A 297 -2.43 0.76 21.36
C VAL A 297 -1.09 0.92 22.08
N ARG A 298 -0.16 -0.01 21.86
CA ARG A 298 1.14 -0.05 22.54
C ARG A 298 2.25 -0.25 21.53
N GLY A 299 3.29 0.58 21.54
CA GLY A 299 4.48 0.35 20.70
C GLY A 299 4.26 0.47 19.18
N ALA A 300 3.10 0.97 18.74
CA ALA A 300 2.79 1.08 17.31
C ALA A 300 3.55 2.24 16.67
N VAL A 301 4.02 2.01 15.44
CA VAL A 301 4.58 3.05 14.58
C VAL A 301 3.53 3.48 13.56
N ILE A 302 3.32 4.79 13.50
CA ILE A 302 2.38 5.40 12.58
C ILE A 302 3.12 6.46 11.79
N HIS A 303 3.02 6.37 10.47
CA HIS A 303 3.67 7.33 9.58
C HIS A 303 2.73 7.72 8.45
N ASN A 304 2.40 9.00 8.37
CA ASN A 304 1.85 9.58 7.16
C ASN A 304 2.95 10.31 6.43
N GLU A 305 3.30 9.83 5.24
CA GLU A 305 4.35 10.42 4.41
C GLU A 305 3.97 10.49 2.96
N LYS A 306 4.69 11.35 2.24
CA LYS A 306 4.47 11.57 0.82
C LYS A 306 4.70 10.25 0.09
N ASN A 307 3.70 9.80 -0.67
CA ASN A 307 3.83 8.57 -1.44
C ASN A 307 4.66 8.85 -2.68
N ILE A 308 5.98 8.67 -2.57
CA ILE A 308 6.92 8.65 -3.69
C ILE A 308 7.06 7.18 -4.11
N SER A 309 6.66 6.87 -5.33
CA SER A 309 6.60 5.53 -5.93
C SER A 309 7.65 4.51 -5.43
N ALA A 310 7.18 3.42 -4.80
CA ALA A 310 7.84 2.10 -4.63
C ALA A 310 7.00 1.18 -3.71
N ASP A 311 6.29 1.76 -2.74
CA ASP A 311 5.58 1.04 -1.66
C ASP A 311 4.10 0.70 -1.97
N THR A 312 3.61 1.01 -3.17
CA THR A 312 2.20 0.77 -3.57
C THR A 312 2.08 0.25 -4.99
N TRP A 313 1.29 -0.82 -5.17
CA TRP A 313 0.77 -1.26 -6.48
C TRP A 313 -0.26 -0.30 -7.11
N ASP A 314 -0.34 0.96 -6.67
CA ASP A 314 -1.29 1.94 -7.17
C ASP A 314 -0.58 3.14 -7.83
N SER A 315 -0.77 3.30 -9.15
CA SER A 315 -0.17 4.33 -10.01
C SER A 315 -0.73 5.75 -9.76
N ARG A 316 -1.53 5.95 -8.72
CA ARG A 316 -2.24 7.21 -8.45
C ARG A 316 -1.47 8.00 -7.39
N ASN A 317 -0.82 9.09 -7.83
CA ASN A 317 -0.01 10.06 -7.08
C ASN A 317 -0.71 10.77 -5.88
N TYR A 318 -1.36 10.03 -5.00
CA TYR A 318 -1.94 10.54 -3.75
C TYR A 318 -1.02 10.23 -2.59
N ASP A 319 -0.64 11.28 -1.86
CA ASP A 319 0.05 11.17 -0.57
C ASP A 319 -0.70 10.27 0.41
N ILE A 320 -2.04 10.42 0.44
CA ILE A 320 -2.93 9.58 1.20
C ILE A 320 -4.15 9.26 0.33
N MET A 321 -4.47 7.97 0.20
CA MET A 321 -5.59 7.53 -0.61
C MET A 321 -6.93 8.11 -0.10
N PRO A 322 -7.62 8.92 -0.91
CA PRO A 322 -8.88 9.52 -0.49
C PRO A 322 -10.01 8.50 -0.49
N ARG A 323 -10.93 8.69 0.47
CA ARG A 323 -12.17 7.94 0.56
C ARG A 323 -13.29 8.72 -0.11
N SER A 324 -13.65 8.38 -1.33
CA SER A 324 -14.96 8.77 -1.85
C SER A 324 -16.03 7.79 -1.29
N GLY A 325 -17.30 8.17 -1.33
CA GLY A 325 -18.40 7.30 -0.87
C GLY A 325 -19.73 7.88 -1.34
N THR A 326 -20.76 7.91 -0.49
CA THR A 326 -21.98 8.69 -0.79
C THR A 326 -21.78 10.21 -0.69
N GLU A 327 -20.58 10.64 -0.31
CA GLU A 327 -20.24 12.06 -0.17
C GLU A 327 -19.90 12.63 -1.56
N PRO A 328 -20.25 13.90 -1.84
CA PRO A 328 -20.04 14.50 -3.16
C PRO A 328 -18.56 14.80 -3.49
N GLU A 329 -17.65 14.75 -2.52
CA GLU A 329 -16.22 15.03 -2.68
C GLU A 329 -15.38 13.95 -1.98
N PRO A 330 -14.20 13.57 -2.52
CA PRO A 330 -13.30 12.61 -1.88
C PRO A 330 -12.81 13.12 -0.52
N VAL A 331 -12.89 12.27 0.51
CA VAL A 331 -12.57 12.63 1.89
C VAL A 331 -11.20 12.11 2.28
N VAL A 332 -10.30 13.03 2.63
CA VAL A 332 -9.04 12.73 3.34
C VAL A 332 -9.12 13.28 4.76
N ASN A 333 -8.93 12.41 5.74
CA ASN A 333 -8.82 12.76 7.15
C ASN A 333 -7.98 11.72 7.88
N SER A 334 -6.74 11.54 7.46
CA SER A 334 -5.87 10.47 7.95
C SER A 334 -5.33 10.78 9.33
N ARG A 335 -6.04 10.33 10.35
CA ARG A 335 -5.58 10.46 11.75
C ARG A 335 -4.50 9.43 12.03
N GLY A 336 -3.61 9.72 12.97
CA GLY A 336 -2.73 8.68 13.50
C GLY A 336 -3.55 7.65 14.29
N ILE A 337 -3.91 8.02 15.52
CA ILE A 337 -4.76 7.20 16.40
C ILE A 337 -6.09 7.90 16.66
N TRP A 338 -7.19 7.19 16.41
CA TRP A 338 -8.54 7.62 16.72
C TRP A 338 -9.15 6.82 17.87
N LEU A 339 -9.31 7.48 19.02
CA LEU A 339 -9.98 6.96 20.20
C LEU A 339 -11.49 7.25 20.14
N ALA A 340 -12.32 6.21 20.20
CA ALA A 340 -13.77 6.33 20.04
C ALA A 340 -14.57 5.62 21.14
N ASN A 341 -15.80 6.09 21.35
CA ASN A 341 -16.92 5.38 21.99
C ASN A 341 -16.85 5.08 23.50
N ARG A 342 -15.86 4.32 24.01
CA ARG A 342 -15.87 3.79 25.39
C ARG A 342 -14.84 4.45 26.30
N THR A 343 -14.63 3.86 27.48
CA THR A 343 -13.79 4.35 28.58
C THR A 343 -12.53 3.53 28.76
N ASN A 344 -11.56 4.08 29.48
CA ASN A 344 -10.32 3.42 29.87
C ASN A 344 -9.46 2.95 28.68
N LEU A 345 -9.42 3.75 27.61
CA LEU A 345 -8.54 3.48 26.47
C LEU A 345 -7.11 3.92 26.80
N LEU A 346 -6.14 3.18 26.27
CA LEU A 346 -4.72 3.43 26.50
C LEU A 346 -3.95 3.59 25.19
N VAL A 347 -3.15 4.63 25.09
CA VAL A 347 -2.09 4.78 24.09
C VAL A 347 -0.77 4.87 24.83
N GLU A 348 0.16 3.97 24.55
CA GLU A 348 1.48 4.01 25.18
C GLU A 348 2.62 3.60 24.27
N ASP A 349 3.79 4.20 24.50
CA ASP A 349 5.05 3.81 23.84
C ASP A 349 5.00 3.86 22.29
N CYS A 350 4.05 4.62 21.70
CA CYS A 350 3.93 4.76 20.25
C CYS A 350 4.85 5.85 19.68
N ASP A 351 5.19 5.72 18.40
CA ASP A 351 5.77 6.80 17.59
C ASP A 351 4.80 7.16 16.45
N ILE A 352 4.42 8.43 16.38
CA ILE A 352 3.43 8.94 15.43
C ILE A 352 4.06 10.09 14.65
N ARG A 353 4.32 9.88 13.36
CA ARG A 353 4.89 10.89 12.45
C ARG A 353 3.87 11.26 11.39
N MET A 354 3.63 12.56 11.24
CA MET A 354 2.68 13.12 10.28
C MET A 354 3.42 14.14 9.40
N ASP A 355 3.92 13.69 8.26
CA ASP A 355 4.64 14.51 7.28
C ASP A 355 3.72 15.02 6.16
N THR A 356 2.62 14.29 5.88
CA THR A 356 1.61 14.71 4.90
C THR A 356 0.19 14.31 5.33
N GLY A 357 -0.79 14.68 4.51
CA GLY A 357 -2.17 14.24 4.60
C GLY A 357 -3.03 15.16 5.45
N VAL A 358 -4.17 15.59 4.88
CA VAL A 358 -5.19 16.32 5.64
C VAL A 358 -5.66 15.45 6.81
N SER A 359 -5.58 16.02 8.02
CA SER A 359 -5.92 15.28 9.23
C SER A 359 -6.51 16.17 10.30
N SER A 360 -7.50 15.65 11.01
CA SER A 360 -7.97 16.32 12.23
C SER A 360 -7.01 16.20 13.41
N GLY A 361 -6.05 15.27 13.38
CA GLY A 361 -4.99 15.18 14.38
C GLY A 361 -4.20 13.87 14.35
N ALA A 362 -2.99 13.91 14.93
CA ALA A 362 -2.17 12.72 15.15
C ALA A 362 -2.79 11.80 16.20
N ILE A 363 -3.34 12.39 17.28
CA ILE A 363 -4.25 11.69 18.21
C ILE A 363 -5.56 12.46 18.29
N VAL A 364 -6.66 11.75 18.03
CA VAL A 364 -8.02 12.32 18.10
C VAL A 364 -8.87 11.48 19.05
N ALA A 365 -9.42 12.12 20.08
CA ALA A 365 -10.42 11.53 20.94
C ALA A 365 -11.81 12.11 20.62
N LYS A 366 -12.72 11.23 20.16
CA LYS A 366 -14.10 11.59 19.81
C LYS A 366 -14.89 11.99 21.06
N GLY A 367 -15.92 12.83 20.88
CA GLY A 367 -16.80 13.20 21.99
C GLY A 367 -17.48 12.01 22.68
N ALA A 368 -17.75 10.93 21.94
CA ALA A 368 -18.34 9.73 22.54
C ALA A 368 -17.40 9.04 23.54
N THR A 369 -16.09 9.23 23.44
CA THR A 369 -15.09 8.55 24.26
C THR A 369 -15.11 9.06 25.70
N GLY A 370 -14.98 8.18 26.68
CA GLY A 370 -14.84 8.50 28.10
C GLY A 370 -13.41 8.89 28.48
N ASN A 371 -12.96 8.51 29.67
CA ASN A 371 -11.59 8.72 30.13
C ASN A 371 -10.57 7.91 29.31
N CYS A 372 -9.38 8.47 29.09
CA CYS A 372 -8.27 7.77 28.41
C CYS A 372 -6.92 8.16 29.04
N THR A 373 -5.92 7.30 28.84
CA THR A 373 -4.53 7.56 29.20
C THR A 373 -3.66 7.53 27.94
N ILE A 374 -2.84 8.55 27.76
CA ILE A 374 -1.82 8.64 26.71
C ILE A 374 -0.49 8.85 27.41
N ARG A 375 0.49 7.97 27.20
CA ARG A 375 1.77 8.08 27.89
C ARG A 375 2.96 7.61 27.07
N ASN A 376 4.15 8.11 27.39
CA ASN A 376 5.41 7.70 26.75
C ASN A 376 5.36 7.71 25.20
N THR A 377 4.56 8.59 24.62
CA THR A 377 4.30 8.60 23.17
C THR A 377 5.03 9.77 22.53
N ARG A 378 5.69 9.50 21.39
CA ARG A 378 6.29 10.52 20.53
C ARG A 378 5.30 10.87 19.41
N ILE A 379 5.13 12.17 19.18
CA ILE A 379 4.31 12.72 18.11
C ILE A 379 5.12 13.77 17.37
N GLN A 380 5.33 13.58 16.08
CA GLN A 380 5.97 14.53 15.19
C GLN A 380 4.98 14.96 14.11
N VAL A 381 4.74 16.26 13.98
CA VAL A 381 3.84 16.84 12.98
C VAL A 381 4.61 17.86 12.17
N ASN A 382 5.01 17.47 10.96
CA ASN A 382 5.87 18.26 10.07
C ASN A 382 5.10 18.95 8.94
N THR A 383 3.77 18.73 8.85
CA THR A 383 2.88 19.45 7.93
C THR A 383 1.85 20.32 8.68
N THR A 384 1.41 21.39 8.04
CA THR A 384 0.29 22.22 8.51
C THR A 384 -1.10 21.66 8.16
N ASP A 385 -1.18 20.58 7.37
CA ASP A 385 -2.45 19.95 6.95
C ASP A 385 -3.12 19.18 8.09
N VAL A 386 -2.34 18.84 9.13
CA VAL A 386 -2.86 18.38 10.41
C VAL A 386 -3.45 19.58 11.15
N LEU A 387 -4.75 19.59 11.44
CA LEU A 387 -5.41 20.74 12.09
C LEU A 387 -4.86 21.03 13.50
N ASN A 388 -4.75 19.99 14.32
CA ASN A 388 -4.23 20.03 15.69
C ASN A 388 -3.49 18.71 15.93
N PRO A 389 -2.22 18.70 16.38
CA PRO A 389 -1.52 17.46 16.75
C PRO A 389 -2.35 16.55 17.67
N ILE A 390 -2.98 17.10 18.71
CA ILE A 390 -3.88 16.37 19.61
C ILE A 390 -5.23 17.07 19.76
N VAL A 391 -6.32 16.33 19.62
CA VAL A 391 -7.68 16.81 19.86
C VAL A 391 -8.39 15.93 20.89
N VAL A 392 -8.90 16.55 21.95
CA VAL A 392 -9.80 15.93 22.93
C VAL A 392 -11.14 16.65 22.89
N ALA A 393 -12.10 16.06 22.18
CA ALA A 393 -13.43 16.63 22.00
C ALA A 393 -14.29 16.53 23.27
N GLY A 394 -15.21 17.49 23.44
CA GLY A 394 -16.17 17.50 24.55
C GLY A 394 -17.07 16.26 24.56
N PRO A 395 -17.46 15.77 25.74
CA PRO A 395 -18.22 14.54 25.88
C PRO A 395 -19.60 14.67 25.21
N SER A 396 -19.94 13.71 24.35
CA SER A 396 -21.28 13.55 23.78
C SER A 396 -22.07 12.44 24.47
N ILE A 397 -21.44 11.75 25.42
CA ILE A 397 -22.02 10.70 26.27
C ILE A 397 -21.70 11.07 27.72
N ASP A 398 -22.68 10.88 28.61
CA ASP A 398 -22.54 11.13 30.04
C ASP A 398 -21.76 9.98 30.71
N TRP A 399 -20.43 10.06 30.64
CA TRP A 399 -19.55 9.15 31.35
C TRP A 399 -19.26 9.63 32.77
N PRO A 400 -19.20 8.74 33.77
CA PRO A 400 -18.85 9.12 35.15
C PRO A 400 -17.48 9.79 35.26
N ASP A 401 -16.55 9.39 34.40
CA ASP A 401 -15.23 9.99 34.27
C ASP A 401 -14.95 10.27 32.78
N THR A 402 -14.55 11.51 32.52
CA THR A 402 -14.20 12.01 31.19
C THR A 402 -12.79 12.58 31.15
N ALA A 403 -12.03 12.51 32.25
CA ALA A 403 -10.71 13.09 32.35
C ALA A 403 -9.70 12.32 31.48
N TYR A 404 -8.82 13.07 30.81
CA TYR A 404 -7.70 12.49 30.07
C TYR A 404 -6.41 12.65 30.87
N THR A 405 -5.55 11.64 30.81
CA THR A 405 -4.23 11.68 31.44
C THR A 405 -3.16 11.63 30.36
N PHE A 406 -2.32 12.65 30.32
CA PHE A 406 -1.15 12.73 29.45
C PHE A 406 0.12 12.72 30.30
N GLU A 407 0.97 11.72 30.13
CA GLU A 407 2.20 11.55 30.91
C GLU A 407 3.39 11.25 30.00
N ASN A 408 4.47 12.04 30.07
CA ASN A 408 5.66 11.78 29.27
C ASN A 408 5.38 11.72 27.75
N VAL A 409 4.54 12.64 27.26
CA VAL A 409 4.20 12.76 25.83
C VAL A 409 5.04 13.87 25.20
N SER A 410 5.68 13.57 24.07
CA SER A 410 6.45 14.55 23.28
C SER A 410 5.71 14.91 22.00
N VAL A 411 5.58 16.21 21.71
CA VAL A 411 4.97 16.74 20.48
C VAL A 411 5.93 17.73 19.82
N THR A 412 6.40 17.41 18.61
CA THR A 412 7.41 18.20 17.88
C THR A 412 7.03 18.47 16.42
N GLY A 413 7.74 19.38 15.76
CA GLY A 413 7.57 19.73 14.34
C GLY A 413 6.95 21.13 14.12
N VAL A 414 6.32 21.37 12.98
CA VAL A 414 5.70 22.66 12.63
C VAL A 414 4.39 22.94 13.38
N GLY A 415 3.71 21.88 13.84
CA GLY A 415 2.44 22.00 14.55
C GLY A 415 1.23 22.10 13.61
N GLY A 416 0.06 22.38 14.18
CA GLY A 416 -1.20 22.22 13.43
C GLY A 416 -1.72 23.46 12.72
N GLY A 417 -2.47 23.28 11.62
CA GLY A 417 -3.07 24.37 10.83
C GLY A 417 -3.98 25.32 11.62
N ARG A 418 -4.55 24.89 12.76
CA ARG A 418 -5.35 25.76 13.67
C ARG A 418 -4.51 26.52 14.69
N LYS A 419 -3.19 26.44 14.61
CA LYS A 419 -2.24 27.15 15.48
C LYS A 419 -2.39 26.79 16.97
N ILE A 420 -2.80 25.56 17.25
CA ILE A 420 -2.96 25.00 18.59
C ILE A 420 -2.42 23.57 18.57
N ALA A 421 -1.45 23.26 19.44
CA ALA A 421 -0.86 21.93 19.56
C ALA A 421 -1.87 20.91 20.10
N VAL A 422 -2.51 21.27 21.22
CA VAL A 422 -3.43 20.40 21.95
C VAL A 422 -4.70 21.16 22.27
N ALA A 423 -5.85 20.66 21.80
CA ALA A 423 -7.16 21.24 22.09
C ALA A 423 -7.98 20.32 22.99
N VAL A 424 -8.35 20.81 24.18
CA VAL A 424 -9.18 20.10 25.17
C VAL A 424 -10.47 20.88 25.38
N THR A 425 -11.62 20.21 25.22
CA THR A 425 -12.94 20.85 25.37
C THR A 425 -13.78 20.07 26.38
N ASP A 426 -14.32 20.74 27.40
CA ASP A 426 -15.30 20.20 28.37
C ASP A 426 -14.90 18.85 29.01
N ARG A 427 -13.63 18.73 29.43
CA ARG A 427 -13.06 17.48 29.98
C ARG A 427 -12.46 17.72 31.36
N PRO A 428 -13.32 17.92 32.39
CA PRO A 428 -12.85 18.28 33.72
C PRO A 428 -11.87 17.25 34.28
N GLY A 429 -10.85 17.72 35.00
CA GLY A 429 -9.82 16.84 35.58
C GLY A 429 -8.71 16.41 34.63
N THR A 430 -8.77 16.76 33.34
CA THR A 430 -7.72 16.44 32.36
C THR A 430 -6.36 16.98 32.79
N SER A 431 -5.33 16.14 32.71
CA SER A 431 -3.99 16.45 33.20
C SER A 431 -2.87 16.17 32.19
N PHE A 432 -1.87 17.04 32.21
CA PHE A 432 -0.61 16.92 31.48
C PHE A 432 0.55 16.96 32.48
N ARG A 433 1.40 15.94 32.49
CA ARG A 433 2.52 15.82 33.40
C ARG A 433 3.77 15.32 32.68
N ASN A 434 4.91 15.95 32.92
CA ASN A 434 6.19 15.55 32.32
C ASN A 434 6.14 15.53 30.78
N CYS A 435 5.29 16.34 30.16
CA CYS A 435 5.18 16.38 28.71
C CYS A 435 6.18 17.37 28.12
N CYS A 436 6.43 17.24 26.83
CA CYS A 436 7.18 18.22 26.05
C CYS A 436 6.45 18.57 24.77
N ILE A 437 6.27 19.86 24.50
CA ILE A 437 5.67 20.39 23.28
C ILE A 437 6.65 21.42 22.74
N SER A 438 7.24 21.16 21.58
CA SER A 438 8.18 22.07 20.91
C SER A 438 7.79 22.22 19.45
N LEU A 439 7.12 23.32 19.11
CA LEU A 439 6.62 23.57 17.76
C LEU A 439 7.17 24.89 17.22
N ASP A 440 7.72 24.86 16.01
CA ASP A 440 8.39 26.01 15.38
C ASP A 440 7.50 26.81 14.42
N GLY A 441 6.28 26.34 14.15
CA GLY A 441 5.32 27.05 13.32
C GLY A 441 4.95 28.42 13.91
N ALA A 442 4.91 29.43 13.04
CA ALA A 442 4.51 30.79 13.43
C ALA A 442 3.10 30.81 14.06
N ASP A 443 2.97 31.60 15.13
CA ASP A 443 1.78 31.78 15.97
C ASP A 443 1.25 30.49 16.64
N GLN A 444 2.00 29.37 16.61
CA GLN A 444 1.58 28.13 17.27
C GLN A 444 1.39 28.34 18.76
N ASN A 445 0.26 27.92 19.28
CA ASN A 445 0.00 27.88 20.72
C ASN A 445 0.14 26.45 21.22
N GLY A 446 0.48 26.29 22.50
CA GLY A 446 0.59 24.97 23.13
C GLY A 446 -0.77 24.38 23.44
N ILE A 447 -1.13 24.33 24.72
CA ILE A 447 -2.34 23.63 25.18
C ILE A 447 -3.48 24.63 25.35
N LYS A 448 -4.60 24.41 24.65
CA LYS A 448 -5.84 25.16 24.81
C LYS A 448 -6.90 24.35 25.53
N PHE A 449 -7.40 24.91 26.63
CA PHE A 449 -8.57 24.40 27.34
C PHE A 449 -9.79 25.28 27.08
N ILE A 450 -10.92 24.63 26.79
CA ILE A 450 -12.22 25.24 26.56
C ILE A 450 -13.21 24.58 27.52
N ASP A 451 -13.95 25.38 28.29
CA ASP A 451 -14.99 24.93 29.22
C ASP A 451 -14.52 23.82 30.19
N THR A 452 -13.23 23.80 30.53
CA THR A 452 -12.63 22.71 31.32
C THR A 452 -12.26 23.19 32.73
N SER A 453 -12.74 22.47 33.75
CA SER A 453 -12.43 22.76 35.15
C SER A 453 -11.50 21.72 35.77
N SER A 454 -10.80 22.09 36.84
CA SER A 454 -9.94 21.18 37.61
C SER A 454 -8.83 20.52 36.78
N GLY A 455 -8.45 21.10 35.64
CA GLY A 455 -7.36 20.58 34.82
C GLY A 455 -5.99 20.91 35.39
N VAL A 456 -4.96 20.16 35.00
CA VAL A 456 -3.59 20.35 35.47
C VAL A 456 -2.60 20.34 34.31
N VAL A 457 -1.66 21.29 34.32
CA VAL A 457 -0.45 21.24 33.48
C VAL A 457 0.74 21.39 34.41
N ALA A 458 1.49 20.32 34.63
CA ALA A 458 2.60 20.27 35.57
C ALA A 458 3.88 19.73 34.93
N ASP A 459 5.03 20.29 35.31
CA ASP A 459 6.35 19.76 34.95
C ASP A 459 6.49 19.55 33.43
N THR A 460 5.96 20.49 32.64
CA THR A 460 5.77 20.34 31.19
C THR A 460 6.51 21.46 30.45
N ASN A 461 7.32 21.09 29.47
CA ASN A 461 7.98 22.06 28.59
C ASN A 461 7.07 22.39 27.41
N ILE A 462 6.84 23.67 27.12
CA ILE A 462 5.99 24.13 26.02
C ILE A 462 6.71 25.29 25.30
N GLY A 463 7.65 24.95 24.43
CA GLY A 463 8.36 25.87 23.53
C GLY A 463 7.57 26.08 22.25
N VAL A 464 6.88 27.20 22.12
CA VAL A 464 6.11 27.58 20.94
C VAL A 464 6.21 29.08 20.72
N ASP A 465 5.99 29.56 19.49
CA ASP A 465 6.03 30.99 19.16
C ASP A 465 4.89 31.79 19.84
N GLY A 466 3.70 31.19 19.91
CA GLY A 466 2.52 31.76 20.57
C GLY A 466 2.51 31.55 22.09
N ARG A 467 1.31 31.31 22.65
CA ARG A 467 1.15 31.11 24.10
C ARG A 467 1.26 29.63 24.47
N SER A 468 2.08 29.32 25.47
CA SER A 468 2.23 27.96 26.02
C SER A 468 0.90 27.36 26.49
N THR A 469 0.04 28.16 27.14
CA THR A 469 -1.29 27.73 27.58
C THR A 469 -2.37 28.77 27.30
N LEU A 470 -3.54 28.32 26.89
CA LEU A 470 -4.72 29.13 26.58
C LEU A 470 -5.93 28.62 27.37
N PHE A 471 -6.65 29.52 28.04
CA PHE A 471 -7.83 29.16 28.82
C PHE A 471 -9.05 29.96 28.36
N GLN A 472 -10.10 29.25 27.95
CA GLN A 472 -11.39 29.81 27.61
C GLN A 472 -12.43 29.20 28.55
N ASN A 473 -13.01 30.03 29.42
CA ASN A 473 -13.96 29.59 30.45
C ASN A 473 -13.48 28.35 31.24
N SER A 474 -12.18 28.34 31.56
CA SER A 474 -11.50 27.16 32.11
C SER A 474 -10.74 27.52 33.39
N THR A 475 -10.67 26.56 34.32
CA THR A 475 -9.91 26.69 35.58
C THR A 475 -8.86 25.60 35.63
N ILE A 476 -7.60 25.98 35.34
CA ILE A 476 -6.47 25.07 35.17
C ILE A 476 -5.36 25.44 36.16
N SER A 477 -4.81 24.44 36.85
CA SER A 477 -3.63 24.60 37.69
C SER A 477 -2.37 24.40 36.84
N THR A 478 -1.49 25.41 36.80
CA THR A 478 -0.19 25.32 36.14
C THR A 478 0.95 25.38 37.15
N SER A 479 1.94 24.50 37.02
CA SER A 479 3.14 24.48 37.86
C SER A 479 4.34 23.96 37.08
N ASN A 480 5.51 24.59 37.21
CA ASN A 480 6.74 24.18 36.51
C ASN A 480 6.54 24.04 34.98
N VAL A 481 5.86 25.00 34.36
CA VAL A 481 5.76 25.09 32.89
C VAL A 481 6.93 25.92 32.37
N SER A 482 7.74 25.34 31.48
CA SER A 482 8.93 25.97 30.90
C SER A 482 8.82 26.15 29.38
N THR A 483 9.80 26.83 28.77
CA THR A 483 9.88 27.10 27.33
C THR A 483 11.30 26.83 26.77
N ALA A 484 11.96 25.75 27.21
CA ALA A 484 13.30 25.40 26.77
C ALA A 484 13.34 24.91 25.30
N ASP A 485 14.46 25.16 24.62
CA ASP A 485 14.62 25.04 23.15
C ASP A 485 14.77 23.60 22.60
N ALA A 486 14.57 22.55 23.42
CA ALA A 486 14.58 21.18 22.93
C ALA A 486 13.63 20.28 23.71
N CYS A 487 12.84 19.48 22.98
CA CYS A 487 12.16 18.33 23.54
C CYS A 487 13.08 17.11 23.53
N PRO A 488 13.40 16.52 24.70
CA PRO A 488 14.05 15.23 24.71
C PRO A 488 13.09 14.20 24.10
N VAL A 489 13.61 13.36 23.22
CA VAL A 489 12.88 12.20 22.71
C VAL A 489 12.59 11.27 23.90
N PRO A 490 11.32 10.90 24.17
CA PRO A 490 11.02 9.93 25.22
C PRO A 490 11.77 8.62 24.95
N SER A 491 12.38 8.01 25.96
CA SER A 491 12.92 6.66 25.83
C SER A 491 11.75 5.68 25.66
N LEU A 492 11.52 5.19 24.44
CA LEU A 492 10.52 4.15 24.19
C LEU A 492 11.06 2.83 24.77
N SER A 493 10.56 2.44 25.95
CA SER A 493 10.96 1.20 26.58
C SER A 493 10.28 0.03 25.86
N GLY A 494 10.98 -0.60 24.91
CA GLY A 494 10.47 -1.80 24.23
C GLY A 494 10.37 -1.70 22.71
N SER A 495 10.78 -0.59 22.09
CA SER A 495 11.05 -0.57 20.64
C SER A 495 12.37 -1.31 20.37
N GLY A 496 12.33 -2.63 20.45
CA GLY A 496 13.31 -3.51 19.82
C GLY A 496 13.16 -3.53 18.28
N ALA A 497 12.16 -2.83 17.75
CA ALA A 497 12.17 -2.40 16.36
C ALA A 497 13.09 -1.18 16.25
N ASN A 498 14.32 -1.42 15.79
CA ASN A 498 15.02 -0.41 15.01
C ASN A 498 14.10 -0.09 13.83
N TYR A 499 13.35 1.01 13.88
CA TYR A 499 13.05 1.72 12.65
C TYR A 499 14.32 2.48 12.35
N GLY A 500 15.16 1.80 11.58
CA GLY A 500 16.32 2.40 10.97
C GLY A 500 15.86 3.59 10.11
N GLY A 501 16.73 4.57 9.95
CA GLY A 501 16.57 5.54 8.87
C GLY A 501 16.38 4.84 7.52
N SER A 502 15.86 5.54 6.52
CA SER A 502 16.00 5.05 5.15
C SER A 502 17.48 5.10 4.77
N LYS A 503 17.94 4.06 4.11
CA LYS A 503 19.28 3.96 3.52
C LYS A 503 19.17 3.98 2.02
N GLU A 504 19.98 4.83 1.40
CA GLU A 504 20.13 4.87 -0.04
C GLU A 504 21.24 3.90 -0.46
N LEU A 505 20.97 3.09 -1.48
CA LEU A 505 21.87 2.18 -2.16
C LEU A 505 22.20 2.76 -3.54
N PRO A 506 23.20 3.63 -3.66
CA PRO A 506 23.39 4.46 -4.85
C PRO A 506 24.05 3.73 -6.03
N TYR A 507 24.50 2.48 -5.83
CA TYR A 507 25.25 1.73 -6.83
C TYR A 507 24.49 0.50 -7.29
N THR A 508 24.84 -0.01 -8.47
CA THR A 508 24.19 -1.12 -9.14
C THR A 508 25.18 -2.24 -9.43
N LEU A 509 24.74 -3.49 -9.29
CA LEU A 509 25.53 -4.68 -9.51
C LEU A 509 24.72 -5.72 -10.29
N THR A 510 25.31 -6.29 -11.34
CA THR A 510 24.69 -7.34 -12.17
C THR A 510 25.56 -8.60 -12.17
N VAL A 511 24.98 -9.76 -11.87
CA VAL A 511 25.60 -11.08 -12.10
C VAL A 511 25.00 -11.68 -13.36
N ARG A 512 25.81 -11.92 -14.38
CA ARG A 512 25.37 -12.52 -15.65
C ARG A 512 25.99 -13.89 -15.85
N GLY A 513 25.16 -14.92 -16.02
CA GLY A 513 25.62 -16.28 -16.30
C GLY A 513 26.23 -16.40 -17.70
N THR A 514 27.19 -17.31 -17.87
CA THR A 514 27.85 -17.59 -19.18
C THR A 514 27.27 -18.80 -19.92
N GLY A 515 26.08 -19.28 -19.50
CA GLY A 515 25.36 -20.41 -20.10
C GLY A 515 25.46 -21.73 -19.34
N ALA A 516 26.17 -21.77 -18.20
CA ALA A 516 26.12 -22.88 -17.23
C ALA A 516 25.33 -22.46 -15.98
N PRO A 517 24.65 -23.39 -15.27
CA PRO A 517 24.03 -23.09 -13.98
C PRO A 517 25.05 -22.55 -12.97
N LEU A 518 24.69 -21.46 -12.31
CA LEU A 518 25.58 -20.70 -11.45
C LEU A 518 24.89 -20.39 -10.12
N ASP A 519 25.44 -20.84 -9.01
CA ASP A 519 25.15 -20.29 -7.68
C ASP A 519 26.15 -19.16 -7.39
N TYR A 520 25.66 -18.05 -6.85
CA TYR A 520 26.50 -16.92 -6.46
C TYR A 520 26.19 -16.44 -5.05
N ARG A 521 27.19 -15.81 -4.43
CA ARG A 521 27.10 -15.09 -3.17
C ARG A 521 27.91 -13.80 -3.26
N ILE A 522 27.30 -12.68 -2.87
CA ILE A 522 27.92 -11.36 -2.88
C ILE A 522 27.82 -10.75 -1.49
N VAL A 523 28.90 -10.07 -1.06
CA VAL A 523 28.96 -9.32 0.20
C VAL A 523 29.34 -7.88 -0.06
N THR A 524 28.58 -6.94 0.49
CA THR A 524 28.87 -5.51 0.49
C THR A 524 29.11 -5.00 1.91
N THR A 525 29.78 -3.86 2.08
CA THR A 525 30.05 -3.34 3.43
C THR A 525 28.84 -2.70 4.09
N ASP A 526 27.88 -2.20 3.30
CA ASP A 526 26.88 -1.28 3.81
C ASP A 526 25.43 -1.70 3.46
N GLY A 527 25.17 -2.26 2.29
CA GLY A 527 23.85 -2.85 2.00
C GLY A 527 23.74 -3.35 0.57
N ILE A 528 22.86 -4.32 0.32
CA ILE A 528 22.55 -4.86 -1.00
C ILE A 528 21.09 -5.33 -1.05
N ASN A 529 20.36 -4.97 -2.11
CA ASN A 529 18.95 -5.28 -2.27
C ASN A 529 18.58 -5.46 -3.75
N GLN A 530 17.69 -6.41 -4.04
CA GLN A 530 17.05 -6.52 -5.35
C GLN A 530 15.80 -5.65 -5.38
N GLY A 531 15.65 -4.82 -6.42
CA GLY A 531 14.46 -3.97 -6.60
C GLY A 531 14.72 -2.47 -6.38
N SER A 532 14.64 -1.98 -5.14
CA SER A 532 14.70 -0.53 -4.82
C SER A 532 16.08 -0.07 -4.34
N HIS A 533 16.47 1.15 -4.75
CA HIS A 533 17.65 1.87 -4.26
C HIS A 533 17.41 2.57 -2.91
N LEU A 534 16.16 2.72 -2.49
CA LEU A 534 15.80 3.22 -1.16
C LEU A 534 15.24 2.05 -0.35
N VAL A 535 15.92 1.74 0.75
CA VAL A 535 15.68 0.57 1.59
C VAL A 535 15.76 0.96 3.07
N ASP A 536 15.40 0.05 3.97
CA ASP A 536 15.59 0.27 5.41
C ASP A 536 17.09 0.24 5.79
N GLU A 537 17.49 0.96 6.86
CA GLU A 537 18.88 1.03 7.35
C GLU A 537 19.49 -0.33 7.72
N ASP A 538 18.67 -1.33 8.01
CA ASP A 538 19.05 -2.70 8.33
C ASP A 538 19.02 -3.65 7.12
N VAL A 539 18.98 -3.10 5.89
CA VAL A 539 19.14 -3.86 4.65
C VAL A 539 20.31 -4.86 4.74
N PRO A 540 20.13 -6.11 4.26
CA PRO A 540 21.20 -7.10 4.25
C PRO A 540 22.44 -6.59 3.53
N THR A 541 23.60 -7.02 4.00
CA THR A 541 24.91 -6.80 3.34
C THR A 541 25.35 -8.00 2.53
N VAL A 542 24.50 -9.03 2.42
CA VAL A 542 24.82 -10.30 1.75
C VAL A 542 23.61 -10.70 0.91
N VAL A 543 23.86 -11.12 -0.33
CA VAL A 543 22.87 -11.78 -1.17
C VAL A 543 23.42 -13.09 -1.73
N GLU A 544 22.57 -14.08 -1.84
CA GLU A 544 22.85 -15.40 -2.42
C GLU A 544 21.75 -15.72 -3.44
N GLY A 545 22.12 -16.27 -4.58
CA GLY A 545 21.16 -16.60 -5.63
C GLY A 545 21.71 -17.65 -6.60
N SER A 546 20.87 -18.04 -7.56
CA SER A 546 21.20 -19.06 -8.54
C SER A 546 20.62 -18.71 -9.92
N LEU A 547 21.46 -18.71 -10.94
CA LEU A 547 21.09 -18.54 -12.35
C LEU A 547 21.03 -19.91 -13.05
N ASP A 548 20.02 -20.13 -13.87
CA ASP A 548 19.92 -21.35 -14.69
C ASP A 548 20.66 -21.23 -16.03
N GLU A 549 20.53 -22.26 -16.86
CA GLU A 549 21.13 -22.35 -18.19
C GLU A 549 20.37 -21.53 -19.26
N ASN A 550 20.45 -20.19 -19.33
CA ASN A 550 19.95 -19.35 -20.47
C ASN A 550 20.29 -17.82 -20.41
N ASP A 551 21.57 -17.40 -20.42
CA ASP A 551 21.96 -15.95 -20.38
C ASP A 551 21.18 -15.13 -19.32
N GLN A 552 20.79 -15.78 -18.21
CA GLN A 552 20.07 -15.13 -17.12
C GLN A 552 21.02 -14.18 -16.40
N GLU A 553 20.45 -13.12 -15.86
CA GLU A 553 21.16 -12.17 -15.02
C GLU A 553 20.29 -11.80 -13.82
N ASP A 554 20.95 -11.70 -12.66
CA ASP A 554 20.37 -11.13 -11.45
C ASP A 554 21.00 -9.76 -11.20
N TRP A 555 20.22 -8.85 -10.64
CA TRP A 555 20.58 -7.45 -10.50
C TRP A 555 20.23 -6.88 -9.13
N PHE A 556 21.09 -6.00 -8.61
CA PHE A 556 21.02 -5.46 -7.26
C PHE A 556 21.37 -3.98 -7.20
N TRP A 557 20.72 -3.26 -6.29
CA TRP A 557 21.24 -2.02 -5.72
C TRP A 557 22.15 -2.33 -4.55
N PHE A 558 23.21 -1.54 -4.34
CA PHE A 558 24.06 -1.65 -3.17
C PHE A 558 24.64 -0.30 -2.71
N SER A 559 25.14 -0.27 -1.48
CA SER A 559 25.93 0.81 -0.89
C SER A 559 27.21 0.26 -0.28
N GLY A 560 28.22 1.13 -0.15
CA GLY A 560 29.54 0.74 0.34
C GLY A 560 30.38 0.02 -0.72
N GLU A 561 31.29 -0.84 -0.30
CA GLU A 561 32.21 -1.58 -1.17
C GLU A 561 31.77 -3.05 -1.32
N VAL A 562 31.93 -3.63 -2.50
CA VAL A 562 31.85 -5.09 -2.70
C VAL A 562 33.12 -5.70 -2.11
N THR A 563 32.98 -6.62 -1.17
CA THR A 563 34.11 -7.21 -0.43
C THR A 563 34.31 -8.69 -0.71
N GLU A 564 33.29 -9.38 -1.19
CA GLU A 564 33.37 -10.78 -1.53
C GLU A 564 32.42 -11.11 -2.68
N VAL A 565 32.91 -11.87 -3.65
CA VAL A 565 32.12 -12.52 -4.69
C VAL A 565 32.54 -13.99 -4.75
N SER A 566 31.59 -14.88 -4.50
CA SER A 566 31.76 -16.33 -4.60
C SER A 566 30.84 -16.86 -5.70
N LEU A 567 31.39 -17.58 -6.67
CA LEU A 567 30.69 -18.12 -7.83
C LEU A 567 30.92 -19.63 -7.93
N SER A 568 29.89 -20.42 -8.25
CA SER A 568 30.05 -21.86 -8.48
C SER A 568 30.58 -22.20 -9.88
N ASP A 569 30.45 -21.28 -10.83
CA ASP A 569 30.89 -21.41 -12.24
C ASP A 569 31.24 -20.01 -12.83
N GLU A 570 31.60 -19.92 -14.11
CA GLU A 570 31.97 -18.66 -14.76
C GLU A 570 30.76 -17.72 -14.95
N ALA A 571 30.92 -16.47 -14.51
CA ALA A 571 29.95 -15.38 -14.66
C ALA A 571 30.66 -14.08 -15.05
N THR A 572 29.95 -13.19 -15.75
CA THR A 572 30.41 -11.81 -15.92
C THR A 572 29.74 -10.93 -14.86
N LEU A 573 30.53 -10.20 -14.09
CA LEU A 573 30.06 -9.26 -13.08
C LEU A 573 30.14 -7.84 -13.63
N PHE A 574 29.09 -7.04 -13.40
CA PHE A 574 29.06 -5.63 -13.76
C PHE A 574 28.83 -4.79 -12.50
N ILE A 575 29.58 -3.71 -12.34
CA ILE A 575 29.35 -2.69 -11.31
C ILE A 575 29.15 -1.36 -12.05
N GLU A 576 28.00 -0.71 -11.84
CA GLU A 576 27.65 0.53 -12.54
C GLU A 576 27.72 0.36 -14.08
N GLY A 577 27.28 -0.80 -14.58
CA GLY A 577 27.31 -1.15 -16.00
C GLY A 577 28.70 -1.51 -16.56
N GLU A 578 29.77 -1.35 -15.78
CA GLU A 578 31.14 -1.66 -16.22
C GLU A 578 31.54 -3.11 -15.83
N PRO A 579 32.10 -3.90 -16.76
CA PRO A 579 32.51 -5.27 -16.46
C PRO A 579 33.72 -5.28 -15.52
N VAL A 580 33.63 -6.09 -14.47
CA VAL A 580 34.70 -6.30 -13.48
C VAL A 580 35.04 -7.80 -13.38
N ASP A 581 36.28 -8.13 -13.02
CA ASP A 581 36.70 -9.51 -12.81
C ASP A 581 36.28 -9.98 -11.41
N PRO A 582 35.41 -11.01 -11.26
CA PRO A 582 35.02 -11.53 -9.95
C PRO A 582 36.21 -12.01 -9.10
N ALA A 583 37.34 -12.37 -9.73
CA ALA A 583 38.55 -12.78 -9.03
C ALA A 583 39.17 -11.67 -8.17
N ASP A 584 38.87 -10.40 -8.48
CA ASP A 584 39.30 -9.25 -7.67
C ASP A 584 38.62 -9.22 -6.28
N TYR A 585 37.55 -10.00 -6.11
CA TYR A 585 36.74 -10.08 -4.88
C TYR A 585 36.70 -11.48 -4.27
N ALA A 586 37.62 -12.37 -4.66
CA ALA A 586 37.66 -13.72 -4.11
C ALA A 586 37.94 -13.70 -2.60
N PRO A 587 37.24 -14.50 -1.77
CA PRO A 587 37.50 -14.56 -0.33
C PRO A 587 38.95 -14.96 -0.08
N GLU A 588 39.69 -14.20 0.74
CA GLU A 588 41.11 -14.45 0.98
C GLU A 588 41.35 -15.88 1.50
N GLY A 589 41.79 -16.75 0.59
CA GLY A 589 42.43 -18.02 0.91
C GLY A 589 43.90 -17.75 1.22
N ASP A 590 44.34 -18.18 2.39
CA ASP A 590 45.74 -18.26 2.82
C ASP A 590 46.64 -18.84 1.71
N ASP A 591 47.39 -18.00 0.99
CA ASP A 591 48.71 -18.31 0.44
C ASP A 591 49.48 -17.06 -0.09
N SER A 592 50.48 -16.64 0.68
CA SER A 592 51.73 -15.91 0.35
C SER A 592 51.86 -14.96 -0.88
N VAL A 593 51.99 -13.66 -0.58
CA VAL A 593 52.93 -12.62 -1.10
C VAL A 593 53.53 -12.76 -2.53
N SER A 594 53.27 -11.77 -3.39
CA SER A 594 54.34 -11.02 -4.08
C SER A 594 53.91 -9.61 -4.52
N ASP A 595 54.76 -8.63 -4.19
CA ASP A 595 54.65 -7.18 -4.42
C ASP A 595 54.32 -6.71 -5.85
N GLY A 596 53.55 -5.61 -5.91
CA GLY A 596 53.90 -4.42 -6.71
C GLY A 596 52.93 -4.03 -7.82
N ASP A 597 52.13 -2.98 -7.63
CA ASP A 597 52.49 -1.59 -7.96
C ASP A 597 51.43 -0.62 -7.40
N THR A 598 51.86 0.59 -7.08
CA THR A 598 51.07 1.68 -6.49
C THR A 598 50.44 2.58 -7.55
N VAL A 599 49.15 2.90 -7.45
CA VAL A 599 48.53 4.15 -7.98
C VAL A 599 47.25 4.43 -7.16
N ASP A 600 47.30 5.24 -6.11
CA ASP A 600 47.11 6.71 -6.03
C ASP A 600 45.73 7.04 -5.41
N ASN A 601 45.72 7.06 -4.07
CA ASN A 601 44.62 7.59 -3.27
C ASN A 601 44.62 9.12 -3.39
N SER A 602 43.70 9.66 -4.18
CA SER A 602 43.24 11.04 -3.98
C SER A 602 42.06 11.04 -3.02
N ASP A 603 42.25 11.81 -1.95
CA ASP A 603 41.34 12.04 -0.85
C ASP A 603 40.11 12.86 -1.26
N GLY A 604 38.95 12.34 -0.92
CA GLY A 604 37.69 13.07 -0.95
C GLY A 604 36.83 12.64 0.22
N SER A 605 37.28 12.90 1.46
CA SER A 605 36.42 12.71 2.63
C SER A 605 35.24 13.69 2.54
N VAL A 606 34.09 13.20 2.11
CA VAL A 606 32.81 13.85 2.37
C VAL A 606 32.20 13.12 3.57
N SER A 607 31.88 13.90 4.60
CA SER A 607 31.22 13.41 5.80
C SER A 607 29.79 13.02 5.47
N ASP A 608 29.47 11.72 5.48
CA ASP A 608 28.09 11.26 5.43
C ASP A 608 27.41 11.54 6.76
N GLY A 609 26.54 12.53 6.70
CA GLY A 609 25.76 13.04 7.81
C GLY A 609 24.70 14.00 7.27
N ASP A 610 23.99 13.57 6.23
CA ASP A 610 22.75 14.19 5.80
C ASP A 610 21.71 13.08 5.63
N THR A 611 20.72 13.10 6.52
CA THR A 611 19.44 12.42 6.30
C THR A 611 18.79 13.02 5.07
N VAL A 612 18.70 12.26 3.99
CA VAL A 612 18.17 12.72 2.70
C VAL A 612 16.64 12.63 2.70
N ASP A 613 16.00 13.79 2.57
CA ASP A 613 14.58 13.97 2.26
C ASP A 613 14.37 13.68 0.76
N GLY A 614 13.48 12.73 0.45
CA GLY A 614 13.30 12.10 -0.87
C GLY A 614 12.60 12.97 -1.93
N SER A 615 13.03 14.21 -2.11
CA SER A 615 12.69 15.01 -3.30
C SER A 615 13.96 15.39 -4.03
N GLU A 616 13.96 15.27 -5.37
CA GLU A 616 15.04 15.70 -6.27
C GLU A 616 15.96 16.75 -5.65
N ILE A 617 17.20 16.36 -5.31
CA ILE A 617 18.17 17.35 -4.88
C ILE A 617 18.70 18.03 -6.16
N ILE A 618 18.08 19.15 -6.54
CA ILE A 618 18.88 20.24 -7.09
C ILE A 618 19.81 20.62 -5.94
N ARG A 619 21.05 20.12 -5.98
CA ARG A 619 22.04 20.55 -4.99
C ARG A 619 22.26 22.04 -5.25
N PHE A 620 22.41 22.84 -4.18
CA PHE A 620 22.62 24.30 -4.27
C PHE A 620 23.88 24.70 -5.10
N ASP A 621 24.61 23.73 -5.65
CA ASP A 621 25.76 23.87 -6.55
C ASP A 621 25.42 23.73 -8.05
N GLY A 622 24.19 23.36 -8.43
CA GLY A 622 23.77 23.21 -9.84
C GLY A 622 23.96 21.79 -10.42
N THR A 623 24.21 20.78 -9.57
CA THR A 623 24.25 19.36 -9.96
C THR A 623 22.88 18.68 -9.83
N ARG A 624 22.62 17.70 -10.71
CA ARG A 624 21.42 16.84 -10.73
C ARG A 624 21.85 15.38 -10.59
N LYS A 625 21.00 14.57 -9.94
CA LYS A 625 21.19 13.13 -9.79
C LYS A 625 20.21 12.38 -10.68
N LEU A 626 20.72 11.43 -11.46
CA LEU A 626 19.97 10.46 -12.26
C LEU A 626 19.82 9.19 -11.42
N THR A 627 18.60 8.68 -11.27
CA THR A 627 18.28 7.66 -10.25
C THR A 627 17.88 6.30 -10.85
N HIS A 628 17.85 6.19 -12.17
CA HIS A 628 17.51 4.97 -12.88
C HIS A 628 18.59 4.60 -13.86
N THR A 629 18.63 3.33 -14.26
CA THR A 629 19.56 2.83 -15.27
C THR A 629 18.82 2.16 -16.42
N THR A 630 19.37 2.22 -17.62
CA THR A 630 18.85 1.48 -18.77
C THR A 630 19.98 0.87 -19.59
N THR A 631 19.74 -0.32 -20.15
CA THR A 631 20.69 -1.04 -21.01
C THR A 631 20.02 -1.39 -22.33
N VAL A 632 20.72 -1.17 -23.44
CA VAL A 632 20.34 -1.63 -24.78
C VAL A 632 21.39 -2.64 -25.24
N ARG A 633 20.98 -3.88 -25.53
CA ARG A 633 21.88 -4.98 -25.96
C ARG A 633 21.43 -5.56 -27.30
N SER A 634 22.33 -5.63 -28.27
CA SER A 634 22.07 -6.28 -29.56
C SER A 634 21.96 -7.80 -29.41
N THR A 635 20.91 -8.41 -29.97
CA THR A 635 20.67 -9.87 -29.90
C THR A 635 21.19 -10.66 -31.11
N GLY A 636 22.05 -10.07 -31.94
CA GLY A 636 22.77 -10.81 -33.01
C GLY A 636 22.97 -10.09 -34.34
N ALA A 637 22.45 -8.87 -34.51
CA ALA A 637 22.69 -8.00 -35.66
C ALA A 637 23.10 -6.59 -35.20
N PRO A 638 23.88 -5.84 -36.00
CA PRO A 638 24.16 -4.44 -35.67
C PRO A 638 22.86 -3.64 -35.48
N LEU A 639 22.84 -2.80 -34.44
CA LEU A 639 21.64 -2.14 -33.95
C LEU A 639 21.90 -0.64 -33.79
N ASP A 640 21.15 0.19 -34.49
CA ASP A 640 21.02 1.62 -34.17
C ASP A 640 19.84 1.79 -33.21
N TYR A 641 20.01 2.61 -32.18
CA TYR A 641 18.96 2.86 -31.19
C TYR A 641 18.85 4.33 -30.81
N ARG A 642 17.66 4.69 -30.30
CA ARG A 642 17.39 5.98 -29.67
C ARG A 642 16.49 5.78 -28.45
N VAL A 643 16.89 6.36 -27.31
CA VAL A 643 16.09 6.34 -26.07
C VAL A 643 15.77 7.76 -25.67
N VAL A 644 14.51 8.03 -25.33
CA VAL A 644 14.01 9.33 -24.86
C VAL A 644 13.48 9.19 -23.45
N THR A 645 13.75 10.18 -22.61
CA THR A 645 13.32 10.27 -21.22
C THR A 645 12.72 11.64 -20.93
N THR A 646 11.95 11.75 -19.86
CA THR A 646 11.30 13.03 -19.50
C THR A 646 12.22 14.02 -18.80
N GLN A 647 13.27 13.55 -18.09
CA GLN A 647 14.05 14.42 -17.21
C GLN A 647 15.57 14.32 -17.37
N GLY A 648 16.08 13.44 -18.24
CA GLY A 648 17.50 13.41 -18.60
C GLY A 648 18.08 12.02 -18.68
N ILE A 649 19.05 11.81 -19.57
CA ILE A 649 19.78 10.55 -19.77
C ILE A 649 21.26 10.84 -20.04
N ASN A 650 22.17 10.07 -19.42
CA ASN A 650 23.61 10.25 -19.50
C ASN A 650 24.37 8.92 -19.37
N GLN A 651 25.46 8.76 -20.13
CA GLN A 651 26.36 7.62 -20.00
C GLN A 651 27.42 7.88 -18.91
N GLY A 652 27.75 6.85 -18.13
CA GLY A 652 28.83 6.89 -17.12
C GLY A 652 28.37 7.37 -15.74
N SER A 653 28.23 8.69 -15.53
CA SER A 653 27.95 9.25 -14.19
C SER A 653 26.47 9.49 -13.93
N HIS A 654 26.00 9.06 -12.75
CA HIS A 654 24.67 9.38 -12.24
C HIS A 654 24.57 10.81 -11.67
N ILE A 655 25.70 11.49 -11.42
CA ILE A 655 25.72 12.90 -11.04
C ILE A 655 26.14 13.72 -12.26
N VAL A 656 25.28 14.64 -12.69
CA VAL A 656 25.49 15.48 -13.88
C VAL A 656 25.40 16.96 -13.52
N GLU A 657 26.22 17.79 -14.17
CA GLU A 657 26.17 19.25 -14.03
C GLU A 657 25.29 19.87 -15.13
N ASN A 658 24.40 20.82 -14.78
CA ASN A 658 23.52 21.55 -15.71
C ASN A 658 22.37 20.70 -16.33
N GLU A 659 21.67 21.25 -17.33
CA GLU A 659 20.65 20.52 -18.10
C GLU A 659 21.30 19.38 -18.89
N VAL A 660 20.85 18.16 -18.61
CA VAL A 660 21.27 16.92 -19.29
C VAL A 660 20.30 16.64 -20.46
N SER A 661 20.81 16.03 -21.54
CA SER A 661 19.99 15.66 -22.68
C SER A 661 18.86 14.73 -22.25
N THR A 662 17.66 14.91 -22.77
CA THR A 662 16.53 13.99 -22.55
C THR A 662 16.50 12.84 -23.55
N SER A 663 17.47 12.77 -24.47
CA SER A 663 17.59 11.63 -25.40
C SER A 663 19.04 11.23 -25.66
N VAL A 664 19.25 9.95 -25.93
CA VAL A 664 20.52 9.39 -26.40
C VAL A 664 20.31 8.56 -27.66
N GLU A 665 21.29 8.57 -28.56
CA GLU A 665 21.31 7.80 -29.81
C GLU A 665 22.66 7.08 -29.90
N GLY A 666 22.67 5.85 -30.40
CA GLY A 666 23.89 5.06 -30.53
C GLY A 666 23.78 3.92 -31.55
N SER A 667 24.91 3.27 -31.80
CA SER A 667 25.06 2.16 -32.75
C SER A 667 25.89 1.05 -32.12
N LEU A 668 25.32 -0.14 -32.01
CA LEU A 668 25.93 -1.34 -31.43
C LEU A 668 26.33 -2.32 -32.53
N ALA A 669 27.51 -2.96 -32.40
CA ALA A 669 27.78 -4.14 -33.21
C ALA A 669 26.97 -5.34 -32.70
N ALA A 670 26.96 -6.43 -33.48
CA ALA A 670 26.24 -7.65 -33.09
C ALA A 670 26.80 -8.21 -31.77
N GLY A 671 25.95 -8.25 -30.74
CA GLY A 671 26.31 -8.74 -29.40
C GLY A 671 26.90 -7.67 -28.46
N ASP A 672 27.05 -6.42 -28.90
CA ASP A 672 27.47 -5.31 -28.03
C ASP A 672 26.28 -4.75 -27.23
N GLU A 673 26.58 -4.00 -26.17
CA GLU A 673 25.60 -3.27 -25.35
C GLU A 673 26.08 -1.86 -25.00
N ASP A 674 25.12 -0.96 -24.80
CA ASP A 674 25.31 0.37 -24.24
C ASP A 674 24.43 0.55 -23.00
N TRP A 675 24.92 1.33 -22.04
CA TRP A 675 24.30 1.52 -20.73
C TRP A 675 24.25 3.00 -20.32
N PHE A 676 23.17 3.41 -19.66
CA PHE A 676 22.90 4.81 -19.30
C PHE A 676 22.25 4.97 -17.93
N TRP A 677 22.57 6.07 -17.27
CA TRP A 677 21.76 6.66 -16.19
C TRP A 677 20.66 7.54 -16.76
N PHE A 678 19.49 7.55 -16.14
CA PHE A 678 18.43 8.50 -16.47
C PHE A 678 17.60 8.95 -15.27
N ALA A 679 16.83 10.03 -15.46
CA ALA A 679 15.84 10.56 -14.54
C ALA A 679 14.49 10.71 -15.23
N GLY A 680 13.42 10.65 -14.43
CA GLY A 680 12.04 10.63 -14.92
C GLY A 680 11.68 9.30 -15.57
N GLU A 681 10.71 9.33 -16.48
CA GLU A 681 10.19 8.18 -17.24
C GLU A 681 10.82 8.04 -18.63
N ILE A 682 10.83 6.81 -19.17
CA ILE A 682 11.15 6.54 -20.58
C ILE A 682 9.94 6.85 -21.44
N VAL A 683 10.14 7.73 -22.42
CA VAL A 683 9.11 8.23 -23.33
C VAL A 683 9.04 7.38 -24.59
N SER A 684 10.19 7.01 -25.16
CA SER A 684 10.24 6.17 -26.35
C SER A 684 11.56 5.43 -26.48
N VAL A 685 11.49 4.25 -27.10
CA VAL A 685 12.64 3.44 -27.51
C VAL A 685 12.51 3.11 -28.98
N GLU A 686 13.44 3.60 -29.80
CA GLU A 686 13.48 3.33 -31.23
C GLU A 686 14.67 2.41 -31.50
N LEU A 687 14.45 1.31 -32.23
CA LEU A 687 15.45 0.30 -32.53
C LEU A 687 15.44 -0.02 -34.03
N SER A 688 16.62 -0.18 -34.64
CA SER A 688 16.73 -0.60 -36.05
C SER A 688 16.60 -2.12 -36.25
N ASP A 689 16.75 -2.91 -35.20
CA ASP A 689 16.68 -4.38 -35.16
C ASP A 689 16.32 -4.84 -33.73
N ASP A 690 16.19 -6.15 -33.52
CA ASP A 690 15.85 -6.71 -32.20
C ASP A 690 16.96 -6.44 -31.16
N ALA A 691 16.53 -6.05 -29.95
CA ALA A 691 17.40 -5.78 -28.82
C ALA A 691 16.81 -6.38 -27.54
N ALA A 692 17.69 -6.77 -26.61
CA ALA A 692 17.29 -6.91 -25.21
C ALA A 692 17.41 -5.54 -24.54
N PHE A 693 16.32 -5.09 -23.93
CA PHE A 693 16.22 -3.78 -23.28
C PHE A 693 15.91 -3.95 -21.81
N PHE A 694 16.62 -3.18 -20.99
CA PHE A 694 16.53 -3.29 -19.54
C PHE A 694 16.33 -1.92 -18.91
N VAL A 695 15.52 -1.86 -17.87
CA VAL A 695 15.35 -0.68 -17.00
C VAL A 695 15.52 -1.14 -15.56
N ASN A 696 16.49 -0.57 -14.85
CA ASN A 696 16.86 -0.99 -13.48
C ASN A 696 17.05 -2.52 -13.37
N GLY A 697 17.69 -3.12 -14.37
CA GLY A 697 17.92 -4.56 -14.45
C GLY A 697 16.71 -5.40 -14.85
N GLU A 698 15.50 -4.83 -14.90
CA GLU A 698 14.31 -5.54 -15.39
C GLU A 698 14.30 -5.56 -16.92
N LYS A 699 14.19 -6.76 -17.52
CA LYS A 699 14.06 -6.91 -18.97
C LYS A 699 12.65 -6.52 -19.40
N LEU A 700 12.55 -5.47 -20.22
CA LEU A 700 11.28 -4.97 -20.75
C LEU A 700 11.21 -5.16 -22.27
N ASP A 701 10.00 -5.18 -22.82
CA ASP A 701 9.80 -5.21 -24.26
C ASP A 701 9.93 -3.79 -24.82
N PRO A 702 10.90 -3.49 -25.70
CA PRO A 702 11.02 -2.17 -26.33
C PRO A 702 9.75 -1.72 -27.05
N ALA A 703 8.92 -2.66 -27.51
CA ALA A 703 7.66 -2.37 -28.19
C ALA A 703 6.64 -1.65 -27.29
N ASP A 704 6.76 -1.82 -25.96
CA ASP A 704 5.95 -1.08 -24.98
C ASP A 704 6.24 0.43 -25.00
N TYR A 705 7.36 0.83 -25.60
CA TYR A 705 7.82 2.21 -25.74
C TYR A 705 7.91 2.67 -27.21
N ALA A 706 7.34 1.90 -28.14
CA ALA A 706 7.32 2.30 -29.54
C ALA A 706 6.38 3.52 -29.71
N PRO A 707 6.79 4.56 -30.45
CA PRO A 707 5.88 5.65 -30.78
C PRO A 707 4.69 5.09 -31.57
N GLU A 708 3.46 5.43 -31.18
CA GLU A 708 2.25 4.90 -31.85
C GLU A 708 2.25 5.28 -33.34
N GLY A 709 2.54 4.30 -34.21
CA GLY A 709 2.52 4.50 -35.67
C GLY A 709 3.00 3.31 -36.51
N ASP A 710 2.02 2.67 -37.17
CA ASP A 710 2.11 1.86 -38.41
C ASP A 710 2.36 0.33 -38.29
N ALA A 711 1.36 -0.38 -37.78
CA ALA A 711 1.16 -1.79 -38.11
C ALA A 711 0.72 -1.92 -39.58
N GLY A 712 1.67 -2.15 -40.47
CA GLY A 712 1.43 -2.36 -41.90
C GLY A 712 0.50 -3.53 -42.20
N ASP A 713 -0.66 -3.24 -42.79
CA ASP A 713 -1.52 -4.23 -43.45
C ASP A 713 -1.17 -4.33 -44.95
N GLY A 714 -1.03 -5.56 -45.41
CA GLY A 714 -0.63 -5.92 -46.76
C GLY A 714 -1.77 -5.89 -47.77
N SER A 715 -1.52 -5.17 -48.87
CA SER A 715 -1.93 -5.50 -50.25
C SER A 715 -3.42 -5.44 -50.63
N VAL A 716 -3.77 -4.50 -51.52
CA VAL A 716 -4.15 -4.69 -52.95
C VAL A 716 -5.10 -3.56 -53.39
N GLY A 717 -4.77 -2.86 -54.49
CA GLY A 717 -5.79 -2.26 -55.36
C GLY A 717 -5.45 -0.91 -55.98
N ASP A 718 -4.89 -0.93 -57.19
CA ASP A 718 -4.71 0.19 -58.12
C ASP A 718 -6.06 0.76 -58.61
N ASP A 719 -6.23 2.09 -58.63
CA ASP A 719 -6.50 2.92 -59.84
C ASP A 719 -7.24 4.26 -59.56
N SER A 720 -6.75 5.30 -60.24
CA SER A 720 -7.46 6.49 -60.79
C SER A 720 -7.76 7.74 -59.94
N ASN A 721 -6.78 8.66 -59.94
CA ASN A 721 -6.85 10.08 -60.37
C ASN A 721 -8.22 10.77 -60.54
N ASP A 722 -8.52 11.80 -59.73
CA ASP A 722 -8.97 13.12 -60.24
C ASP A 722 -8.73 14.24 -59.22
N GLY A 723 -8.32 15.40 -59.72
CA GLY A 723 -7.86 16.54 -58.93
C GLY A 723 -8.99 17.45 -58.45
N GLY A 724 -8.77 18.03 -57.28
CA GLY A 724 -9.44 19.22 -56.80
C GLY A 724 -8.50 19.92 -55.83
N ALA A 725 -7.93 21.04 -56.25
CA ALA A 725 -7.20 21.92 -55.34
C ALA A 725 -8.21 22.55 -54.38
N ASP A 726 -8.10 22.22 -53.10
CA ASP A 726 -8.68 23.02 -52.02
C ASP A 726 -7.52 23.44 -51.10
N ASP A 727 -7.46 24.73 -50.85
CA ASP A 727 -6.58 25.38 -49.89
C ASP A 727 -7.17 25.12 -48.50
N GLY A 728 -6.60 24.17 -47.76
CA GLY A 728 -7.08 23.81 -46.42
C GLY A 728 -5.94 23.31 -45.56
N SER A 729 -5.54 24.10 -44.57
CA SER A 729 -4.78 23.61 -43.44
C SER A 729 -5.59 22.48 -42.81
N THR A 730 -5.07 21.25 -42.85
CA THR A 730 -5.67 20.17 -42.08
C THR A 730 -5.36 20.46 -40.62
N LEU A 731 -6.39 20.89 -39.89
CA LEU A 731 -6.38 20.97 -38.45
C LEU A 731 -6.45 19.53 -37.93
N GLU A 732 -5.29 18.88 -37.94
CA GLU A 732 -5.09 17.46 -37.69
C GLU A 732 -5.37 17.10 -36.23
N HIS A 733 -5.06 18.00 -35.29
CA HIS A 733 -5.23 17.75 -33.87
C HIS A 733 -6.59 18.21 -33.35
N VAL A 734 -7.12 17.49 -32.37
CA VAL A 734 -8.30 17.87 -31.60
C VAL A 734 -7.95 18.01 -30.13
N LEU A 735 -8.41 19.09 -29.52
CA LEU A 735 -8.29 19.33 -28.09
C LEU A 735 -9.68 19.46 -27.48
N TYR A 736 -9.95 18.70 -26.43
CA TYR A 736 -11.17 18.80 -25.63
C TYR A 736 -10.85 19.42 -24.28
N VAL A 737 -11.68 20.37 -23.85
CA VAL A 737 -11.71 20.89 -22.48
C VAL A 737 -13.07 20.52 -21.90
N ASP A 738 -13.09 19.42 -21.15
CA ASP A 738 -14.30 18.78 -20.62
C ASP A 738 -14.57 19.25 -19.19
N GLY A 739 -15.61 20.06 -19.02
CA GLY A 739 -16.10 20.48 -17.71
C GLY A 739 -17.03 19.46 -17.05
N SER A 740 -17.60 18.50 -17.78
CA SER A 740 -18.71 17.64 -17.35
C SER A 740 -18.43 16.79 -16.11
N ALA A 741 -17.15 16.53 -15.80
CA ALA A 741 -16.71 15.84 -14.59
C ALA A 741 -16.81 16.70 -13.31
N SER A 742 -17.05 18.02 -13.42
CA SER A 742 -17.17 18.95 -12.30
C SER A 742 -18.36 19.90 -12.49
N ARG A 743 -18.94 20.43 -11.40
CA ARG A 743 -19.94 21.53 -11.50
C ARG A 743 -19.34 22.92 -11.33
N ASN A 744 -18.01 23.01 -11.37
CA ASN A 744 -17.28 24.23 -11.12
C ASN A 744 -16.82 24.87 -12.43
N THR A 745 -16.87 26.19 -12.52
CA THR A 745 -16.43 26.92 -13.71
C THR A 745 -14.90 26.90 -13.81
N SER A 746 -14.39 26.36 -14.90
CA SER A 746 -12.98 26.34 -15.27
C SER A 746 -12.70 27.39 -16.32
N HIS A 747 -11.58 28.10 -16.17
CA HIS A 747 -11.11 29.07 -17.15
C HIS A 747 -9.82 28.53 -17.76
N TYR A 748 -9.70 28.57 -19.08
CA TYR A 748 -8.53 28.05 -19.77
C TYR A 748 -8.06 29.03 -20.84
N SER A 749 -6.76 28.99 -21.12
CA SER A 749 -6.17 29.65 -22.26
C SER A 749 -5.02 28.84 -22.82
N PHE A 750 -4.90 28.77 -24.14
CA PHE A 750 -3.77 28.08 -24.77
C PHE A 750 -3.40 28.69 -26.10
N THR A 751 -2.16 28.43 -26.55
CA THR A 751 -1.60 28.97 -27.79
C THR A 751 -1.01 27.86 -28.64
N VAL A 752 -1.37 27.82 -29.92
CA VAL A 752 -0.84 26.89 -30.92
C VAL A 752 0.11 27.59 -31.88
N THR A 753 1.01 26.83 -32.52
CA THR A 753 1.91 27.37 -33.54
C THR A 753 1.24 27.53 -34.92
N GLY A 754 0.15 26.82 -35.17
CA GLY A 754 -0.58 26.83 -36.45
C GLY A 754 -1.97 27.47 -36.36
N ASP A 755 -2.83 27.13 -37.30
CA ASP A 755 -4.23 27.58 -37.31
C ASP A 755 -5.05 26.84 -36.25
N ILE A 756 -6.08 27.49 -35.70
CA ILE A 756 -6.99 26.91 -34.71
C ILE A 756 -8.42 27.40 -34.93
N GLU A 757 -9.38 26.49 -34.77
CA GLU A 757 -10.79 26.80 -34.75
C GLU A 757 -11.52 26.00 -33.67
N ARG A 758 -12.60 26.57 -33.11
CA ARG A 758 -13.49 25.84 -32.21
C ARG A 758 -14.36 24.88 -33.03
N SER A 759 -14.45 23.63 -32.61
CA SER A 759 -15.30 22.61 -33.22
C SER A 759 -16.69 22.61 -32.60
N GLU A 760 -17.65 23.25 -33.26
CA GLU A 760 -19.06 23.25 -32.81
C GLU A 760 -19.71 21.86 -32.84
N GLU A 761 -19.18 20.93 -33.64
CA GLU A 761 -19.68 19.54 -33.71
C GLU A 761 -19.30 18.72 -32.48
N LEU A 762 -18.08 18.93 -31.97
CA LEU A 762 -17.52 18.18 -30.85
C LEU A 762 -17.74 18.88 -29.51
N SER A 763 -18.04 20.18 -29.53
CA SER A 763 -18.40 20.92 -28.33
C SER A 763 -19.83 20.61 -27.90
N THR A 764 -20.07 20.50 -26.59
CA THR A 764 -21.39 20.21 -26.03
C THR A 764 -21.81 21.23 -24.97
N VAL A 765 -23.09 21.61 -24.98
CA VAL A 765 -23.69 22.51 -24.00
C VAL A 765 -24.91 21.82 -23.38
N PRO A 766 -24.93 21.57 -22.05
CA PRO A 766 -26.06 20.92 -21.38
C PRO A 766 -27.38 21.70 -21.52
N THR A 767 -28.52 21.00 -21.44
CA THR A 767 -29.85 21.61 -21.62
C THR A 767 -30.20 22.67 -20.56
N ASP A 768 -29.62 22.56 -19.36
CA ASP A 768 -29.71 23.54 -18.26
C ASP A 768 -28.34 24.18 -17.95
N ALA A 769 -27.54 24.45 -18.99
CA ALA A 769 -26.17 24.94 -18.89
C ALA A 769 -25.99 26.16 -17.96
N PRO A 770 -25.03 26.13 -17.02
CA PRO A 770 -24.53 27.31 -16.34
C PRO A 770 -24.18 28.44 -17.32
N ALA A 771 -24.28 29.70 -16.86
CA ALA A 771 -23.95 30.86 -17.70
C ALA A 771 -22.50 30.86 -18.23
N ALA A 772 -21.62 30.08 -17.60
CA ALA A 772 -20.25 29.83 -18.05
C ALA A 772 -20.21 29.08 -19.39
N ASP A 773 -20.94 27.98 -19.54
CA ASP A 773 -21.02 27.17 -20.77
C ASP A 773 -21.78 27.87 -21.92
N LEU A 774 -22.44 28.99 -21.62
CA LEU A 774 -23.13 29.82 -22.61
C LEU A 774 -22.28 31.01 -23.08
N LYS A 775 -21.10 31.20 -22.49
CA LYS A 775 -20.16 32.25 -22.87
C LYS A 775 -19.37 31.74 -24.08
N ALA A 776 -19.33 32.54 -25.15
CA ALA A 776 -18.51 32.21 -26.30
C ALA A 776 -17.02 32.33 -25.95
N ASP A 777 -16.24 31.37 -26.43
CA ASP A 777 -14.78 31.40 -26.34
C ASP A 777 -14.20 32.43 -27.31
N GLU A 778 -13.06 33.02 -26.94
CA GLU A 778 -12.33 33.96 -27.78
C GLU A 778 -11.16 33.23 -28.46
N VAL A 779 -11.20 33.15 -29.80
CA VAL A 779 -10.12 32.60 -30.62
C VAL A 779 -9.53 33.72 -31.47
N LEU A 780 -8.26 34.08 -31.23
CA LEU A 780 -7.57 35.14 -31.95
C LEU A 780 -6.08 34.81 -32.12
N ASP A 781 -5.57 34.89 -33.36
CA ASP A 781 -4.15 34.74 -33.71
C ASP A 781 -3.46 33.50 -33.08
N GLY A 782 -4.11 32.33 -33.14
CA GLY A 782 -3.55 31.08 -32.60
C GLY A 782 -3.71 30.90 -31.08
N ARG A 783 -4.32 31.87 -30.38
CA ARG A 783 -4.62 31.82 -28.95
C ARG A 783 -6.12 31.63 -28.72
N VAL A 784 -6.45 30.78 -27.75
CA VAL A 784 -7.80 30.54 -27.25
C VAL A 784 -7.88 31.02 -25.81
N GLU A 785 -8.98 31.70 -25.46
CA GLU A 785 -9.42 31.93 -24.08
C GLU A 785 -10.87 31.49 -23.94
N GLY A 786 -11.13 30.51 -23.08
CA GLY A 786 -12.45 29.91 -22.93
C GLY A 786 -12.85 29.64 -21.50
N THR A 787 -14.10 29.24 -21.32
CA THR A 787 -14.66 28.96 -20.00
C THR A 787 -15.69 27.84 -20.08
N VAL A 788 -15.44 26.74 -19.38
CA VAL A 788 -16.31 25.56 -19.35
C VAL A 788 -16.72 25.22 -17.92
N ALA A 789 -17.96 24.79 -17.70
CA ALA A 789 -18.47 24.33 -16.43
C ALA A 789 -19.01 22.90 -16.53
N GLU A 790 -20.19 22.65 -17.10
CA GLU A 790 -20.78 21.30 -17.26
C GLU A 790 -20.75 20.81 -18.73
N GLY A 791 -20.30 21.66 -19.66
CA GLY A 791 -20.16 21.34 -21.08
C GLY A 791 -18.78 20.81 -21.48
N VAL A 792 -18.57 20.69 -22.78
CA VAL A 792 -17.28 20.36 -23.40
C VAL A 792 -16.99 21.41 -24.46
N ASP A 793 -15.82 22.02 -24.41
CA ASP A 793 -15.32 22.86 -25.51
C ASP A 793 -14.26 22.10 -26.28
N ALA A 794 -14.45 21.95 -27.58
CA ALA A 794 -13.53 21.24 -28.46
C ALA A 794 -12.92 22.17 -29.49
N TYR A 795 -11.64 21.98 -29.82
CA TYR A 795 -10.89 22.78 -30.77
C TYR A 795 -10.14 21.90 -31.75
N ARG A 796 -10.18 22.25 -33.03
CA ARG A 796 -9.31 21.66 -34.04
C ARG A 796 -8.15 22.61 -34.31
N PHE A 797 -6.92 22.10 -34.35
CA PHE A 797 -5.75 22.93 -34.62
C PHE A 797 -4.67 22.20 -35.42
N SER A 798 -3.72 22.97 -35.95
CA SER A 798 -2.51 22.47 -36.61
C SER A 798 -1.26 22.93 -35.88
N GLY A 799 -0.16 22.18 -36.00
CA GLY A 799 1.07 22.46 -35.26
C GLY A 799 0.97 22.10 -33.77
N SER A 800 1.82 22.68 -32.93
CA SER A 800 1.94 22.27 -31.52
C SER A 800 1.41 23.32 -30.56
N ILE A 801 0.99 22.91 -29.37
CA ILE A 801 0.68 23.82 -28.26
C ILE A 801 1.98 24.26 -27.62
N THR A 802 2.15 25.58 -27.47
CA THR A 802 3.36 26.20 -26.90
C THR A 802 3.15 26.73 -25.49
N GLN A 803 1.90 26.91 -25.09
CA GLN A 803 1.50 27.37 -23.77
C GLN A 803 0.06 26.90 -23.50
N PHE A 804 -0.18 26.37 -22.30
CA PHE A 804 -1.50 25.97 -21.84
C PHE A 804 -1.65 26.33 -20.36
N ASP A 805 -2.66 27.12 -20.03
CA ASP A 805 -2.98 27.56 -18.68
C ASP A 805 -4.45 27.21 -18.38
N ILE A 806 -4.70 26.53 -17.28
CA ILE A 806 -6.06 26.22 -16.82
C ILE A 806 -6.20 26.47 -15.32
N THR A 807 -7.31 27.07 -14.93
CA THR A 807 -7.68 27.31 -13.54
C THR A 807 -9.09 26.78 -13.31
N GLY A 808 -9.19 25.64 -12.65
CA GLY A 808 -10.44 24.92 -12.43
C GLY A 808 -10.23 23.41 -12.39
N PHE A 809 -11.30 22.67 -12.68
CA PHE A 809 -11.35 21.20 -12.58
C PHE A 809 -11.75 20.53 -13.92
N ALA A 810 -11.75 21.27 -15.03
CA ALA A 810 -12.01 20.69 -16.34
C ALA A 810 -10.84 19.81 -16.78
N ILE A 811 -11.17 18.68 -17.39
CA ILE A 811 -10.24 17.69 -17.92
C ILE A 811 -9.84 18.13 -19.33
N VAL A 812 -8.57 17.91 -19.69
CA VAL A 812 -8.02 18.31 -20.98
C VAL A 812 -7.54 17.06 -21.70
N ASP A 813 -8.19 16.72 -22.81
CA ASP A 813 -7.87 15.55 -23.62
C ASP A 813 -7.40 15.95 -25.02
N PHE A 814 -6.40 15.23 -25.52
CA PHE A 814 -5.79 15.46 -26.82
C PHE A 814 -5.97 14.22 -27.71
N GLU A 815 -6.54 14.42 -28.89
CA GLU A 815 -6.59 13.41 -29.95
C GLU A 815 -5.72 13.91 -31.11
N ASN A 816 -4.77 13.09 -31.55
CA ASN A 816 -3.90 13.39 -32.70
C ASN A 816 -4.44 12.85 -34.02
#